data_AF-A0A652YZA4-F1
#
_entry.id   AF-A0A652YZA4-F1
#
_cell.length_a   1.000
_cell.length_b   1.000
_cell.length_c   1.000
_cell.angle_alpha   90.00
_cell.angle_beta   90.00
_cell.angle_gamma   90.00
#
_symmetry.space_group_name_H-M   'P 1'
#
loop_
_entity.id
_entity.type
_entity.pdbx_description
1 polymer ?
#
loop_
_entity_poly.entity_id
_entity_poly.type
_entity_poly.pdbx_seq_one_letter_code
_entity_poly.pdbx_strand_id
1 'polypeptide(L)'
;MVGLNSKSVLGPLRRVVATAQNGLEVVRLGGLETDLTTSPFEIVERAPMYRLRRYFPDTDPGETGPPIVLVPPMMMSAGVYDVTRDQGAVGILHEMGLDPWVVDFGEPDAQDGGWGRNLADHIIALSEIVDHVHRHTGKDVHLSGYSQGGMFAYQAAAYRQSRNIASLITFGSPVDTLAALPFGIPAGIATWGADFLADHVFNRLAVTGWMARTGFQLLDPVKTLKSRVDFLLQLHDREALLPREQQRRFLATEGWVGWSGPAVAELLKQFVVHNRMMSGGFVIKDQAVTLASITCPVLAFVGEVDDIGQPQAVRGITQAAPRADVYESTLRAGHFGLVVGSVAANHTWPTTGEFVQWIEQGGTRPARVERMPQGPYPEDETGVSMSNRIIHTVASVAEVGVGVTKGISDLASGALRGTFELSGEAARALPRLARLNQIQPHTKISLSALLAEQRRKAPAGECFLFDNRVHTYEAVNIRIDNVVRGLISVGVRPAAHVGILMETRPSALAAIAALSRLGAVAVMLPPGGDIATAVKLGNVDRIITDPENVQEVLAAGRPVLVLGGGDARGLSVDSAHDVIDLEQIDPTTVSLPGWYRPDPGIARELAFIIFAESGGRLEAKQITNYRWALSAFGTASAADLDRGDTVYCLAPLHHSSSLLATIGGAMAGGSRIALSRGLDPARFVEEIHRYGVTVVSYTWSMMRQILDEDLLLLDGTHPVRLFIGSGMPPGLWKRTTEAFDPAQILEFYASTEGDVILANVAGSKIGCKGRPLPGSARVRLAAYDPLSGRILENEDGFVRECADDEVGLLLGRAGFNADLSGGAMRGLFEAGDSWIPTENLFRRDSDGDYWLVDHKNTVISTLRGPVFTAPIVDALSSVSRVDLAVAYALGEAPFQLAVAAVTCLPGRNFRAAELAETLDHLDFDARPDIVHVVDEIAVGSSFRPNPAVLAAAGLPAPGPRTWYLDSETQSYKRLTKAVAAQLMPTRMGTGSR
;
A
#
# COMPACT_ATOMS: atom_id res chain seq x y z
N MET A 1 85.00 -23.78 -26.02
CA MET A 1 84.37 -23.11 -24.86
C MET A 1 84.47 -21.62 -25.14
N VAL A 2 83.42 -20.82 -25.28
CA VAL A 2 82.11 -20.77 -24.62
C VAL A 2 81.08 -20.31 -25.68
N GLY A 3 79.98 -21.05 -25.83
CA GLY A 3 78.92 -20.73 -26.78
C GLY A 3 78.00 -19.64 -26.24
N LEU A 4 77.90 -18.52 -26.96
CA LEU A 4 76.86 -17.51 -26.75
C LEU A 4 75.58 -17.96 -27.46
N ASN A 5 74.55 -18.16 -26.66
CA ASN A 5 73.28 -18.80 -26.99
C ASN A 5 72.41 -17.86 -27.85
N SER A 6 72.14 -18.21 -29.10
CA SER A 6 71.31 -17.45 -30.06
C SER A 6 69.81 -17.42 -29.69
N LYS A 7 69.41 -17.98 -28.54
CA LYS A 7 68.03 -18.01 -28.05
C LYS A 7 67.59 -16.78 -27.24
N SER A 8 68.49 -15.89 -26.79
CA SER A 8 68.10 -14.74 -25.95
C SER A 8 67.59 -13.50 -26.72
N VAL A 9 67.89 -13.38 -28.02
CA VAL A 9 67.52 -12.21 -28.84
C VAL A 9 66.28 -12.46 -29.72
N LEU A 10 65.90 -13.71 -29.96
CA LEU A 10 64.74 -14.09 -30.79
C LEU A 10 63.39 -13.96 -30.06
N GLY A 11 63.36 -14.08 -28.73
CA GLY A 11 62.13 -13.97 -27.92
C GLY A 11 61.49 -12.57 -27.95
N PRO A 12 62.25 -11.49 -27.71
CA PRO A 12 61.73 -10.12 -27.76
C PRO A 12 61.27 -9.71 -29.17
N LEU A 13 62.02 -10.10 -30.21
CA LEU A 13 61.68 -9.78 -31.60
C LEU A 13 60.40 -10.50 -32.06
N ARG A 14 60.23 -11.78 -31.68
CA ARG A 14 58.99 -12.55 -31.94
C ARG A 14 57.78 -11.95 -31.24
N ARG A 15 57.93 -11.48 -29.99
CA ARG A 15 56.84 -10.79 -29.27
C ARG A 15 56.39 -9.52 -29.99
N VAL A 16 57.32 -8.67 -30.43
CA VAL A 16 57.00 -7.42 -31.13
C VAL A 16 56.29 -7.68 -32.46
N VAL A 17 56.74 -8.69 -33.23
CA VAL A 17 56.10 -9.07 -34.50
C VAL A 17 54.71 -9.67 -34.25
N ALA A 18 54.55 -10.54 -33.26
CA ALA A 18 53.25 -11.11 -32.89
C ALA A 18 52.25 -10.03 -32.41
N THR A 19 52.69 -9.08 -31.57
CA THR A 19 51.88 -7.92 -31.16
C THR A 19 51.45 -7.08 -32.36
N ALA A 20 52.34 -6.83 -33.33
CA ALA A 20 52.01 -6.04 -34.51
C ALA A 20 51.03 -6.76 -35.46
N GLN A 21 51.18 -8.08 -35.63
CA GLN A 21 50.29 -8.90 -36.46
C GLN A 21 48.89 -9.03 -35.84
N ASN A 22 48.81 -9.45 -34.57
CA ASN A 22 47.56 -9.53 -33.83
C ASN A 22 46.90 -8.14 -33.68
N GLY A 23 47.71 -7.08 -33.54
CA GLY A 23 47.23 -5.69 -33.48
C GLY A 23 46.62 -5.20 -34.79
N LEU A 24 47.23 -5.52 -35.92
CA LEU A 24 46.69 -5.19 -37.25
C LEU A 24 45.39 -5.95 -37.54
N GLU A 25 45.29 -7.20 -37.10
CA GLU A 25 44.08 -8.03 -37.21
C GLU A 25 42.94 -7.43 -36.37
N VAL A 26 43.18 -7.08 -35.10
CA VAL A 26 42.18 -6.43 -34.22
C VAL A 26 41.74 -5.07 -34.79
N VAL A 27 42.64 -4.27 -35.37
CA VAL A 27 42.31 -2.98 -36.01
C VAL A 27 41.46 -3.18 -37.26
N ARG A 28 41.69 -4.25 -38.02
CA ARG A 28 41.01 -4.52 -39.29
C ARG A 28 39.66 -5.22 -39.12
N LEU A 29 39.56 -6.17 -38.19
CA LEU A 29 38.41 -7.06 -38.02
C LEU A 29 37.60 -6.77 -36.75
N GLY A 30 38.05 -5.82 -35.92
CA GLY A 30 37.43 -5.52 -34.63
C GLY A 30 37.71 -6.57 -33.53
N GLY A 31 38.53 -7.58 -33.81
CA GLY A 31 38.92 -8.67 -32.90
C GLY A 31 39.81 -9.71 -33.57
N LEU A 32 40.19 -10.77 -32.85
CA LEU A 32 40.91 -11.94 -33.40
C LEU A 32 39.90 -12.95 -33.98
N GLU A 33 40.27 -13.65 -35.06
CA GLU A 33 39.49 -14.78 -35.58
C GLU A 33 39.60 -16.01 -34.65
N THR A 34 38.44 -16.61 -34.33
CA THR A 34 38.29 -17.81 -33.48
C THR A 34 37.57 -18.90 -34.27
N ASP A 35 38.13 -20.12 -34.35
CA ASP A 35 37.53 -21.29 -35.03
C ASP A 35 36.33 -21.93 -34.28
N LEU A 36 35.66 -21.17 -33.42
CA LEU A 36 34.59 -21.66 -32.54
C LEU A 36 33.23 -21.64 -33.26
N THR A 37 32.57 -22.80 -33.33
CA THR A 37 31.22 -22.96 -33.91
C THR A 37 30.14 -22.67 -32.86
N THR A 38 29.14 -21.85 -33.21
CA THR A 38 27.91 -21.68 -32.40
C THR A 38 27.09 -22.97 -32.38
N SER A 39 26.29 -23.16 -31.34
CA SER A 39 25.43 -24.33 -31.21
C SER A 39 24.30 -24.30 -32.27
N PRO A 40 23.93 -25.44 -32.89
CA PRO A 40 22.85 -25.48 -33.87
C PRO A 40 21.51 -25.20 -33.19
N PHE A 41 20.67 -24.37 -33.81
CA PHE A 41 19.32 -24.08 -33.33
C PHE A 41 18.34 -23.91 -34.49
N GLU A 42 17.06 -24.17 -34.19
CA GLU A 42 15.93 -23.86 -35.06
C GLU A 42 15.06 -22.77 -34.41
N ILE A 43 14.48 -21.89 -35.22
CA ILE A 43 13.46 -20.95 -34.75
C ILE A 43 12.10 -21.62 -34.87
N VAL A 44 11.56 -22.08 -33.74
CA VAL A 44 10.30 -22.84 -33.68
C VAL A 44 9.08 -21.93 -33.73
N GLU A 45 9.20 -20.68 -33.23
CA GLU A 45 8.10 -19.71 -33.21
C GLU A 45 8.63 -18.29 -33.53
N ARG A 46 7.80 -17.50 -34.23
CA ARG A 46 8.10 -16.10 -34.58
C ARG A 46 6.90 -15.21 -34.26
N ALA A 47 7.02 -14.43 -33.19
CA ALA A 47 6.05 -13.44 -32.80
C ALA A 47 6.60 -12.01 -33.03
N PRO A 48 5.74 -10.98 -33.08
CA PRO A 48 6.19 -9.58 -33.12
C PRO A 48 7.11 -9.18 -31.97
N MET A 49 7.04 -9.86 -30.81
CA MET A 49 7.85 -9.57 -29.63
C MET A 49 9.11 -10.43 -29.51
N TYR A 50 9.13 -11.63 -30.09
CA TYR A 50 10.21 -12.59 -29.86
C TYR A 50 10.38 -13.59 -31.01
N ARG A 51 11.57 -14.18 -31.07
CA ARG A 51 11.87 -15.43 -31.80
C ARG A 51 12.26 -16.47 -30.76
N LEU A 52 11.67 -17.65 -30.84
CA LEU A 52 11.96 -18.72 -29.90
C LEU A 52 12.92 -19.73 -30.55
N ARG A 53 14.13 -19.85 -30.00
CA ARG A 53 15.18 -20.74 -30.51
C ARG A 53 15.18 -22.03 -29.70
N ARG A 54 15.01 -23.18 -30.36
CA ARG A 54 15.27 -24.50 -29.77
C ARG A 54 16.65 -24.96 -30.21
N TYR A 55 17.52 -25.24 -29.26
CA TYR A 55 18.88 -25.71 -29.56
C TYR A 55 18.90 -27.23 -29.72
N PHE A 56 19.81 -27.74 -30.57
CA PHE A 56 19.95 -29.16 -30.89
C PHE A 56 18.64 -29.81 -31.40
N PRO A 57 17.98 -29.24 -32.43
CA PRO A 57 16.65 -29.66 -32.89
C PRO A 57 16.60 -31.07 -33.50
N ASP A 58 17.75 -31.64 -33.86
CA ASP A 58 17.89 -32.99 -34.42
C ASP A 58 17.52 -34.11 -33.42
N THR A 59 17.26 -33.77 -32.15
CA THR A 59 16.79 -34.71 -31.12
C THR A 59 15.25 -34.73 -31.07
N ASP A 60 14.63 -35.92 -31.14
CA ASP A 60 13.18 -36.08 -31.10
C ASP A 60 12.60 -35.46 -29.81
N PRO A 61 11.58 -34.57 -29.89
CA PRO A 61 10.88 -34.01 -28.72
C PRO A 61 10.44 -35.04 -27.66
N GLY A 62 10.08 -36.27 -28.09
CA GLY A 62 9.69 -37.36 -27.19
C GLY A 62 10.87 -38.01 -26.44
N GLU A 63 12.09 -37.81 -26.94
CA GLU A 63 13.34 -38.35 -26.36
C GLU A 63 14.17 -37.27 -25.63
N THR A 64 13.82 -35.99 -25.80
CA THR A 64 14.46 -34.89 -25.08
C THR A 64 14.06 -34.82 -23.61
N GLY A 65 14.98 -34.40 -22.75
CA GLY A 65 14.73 -34.23 -21.31
C GLY A 65 13.84 -33.03 -20.96
N PRO A 66 13.84 -32.58 -19.70
CA PRO A 66 13.04 -31.44 -19.25
C PRO A 66 13.34 -30.15 -20.03
N PRO A 67 12.33 -29.39 -20.48
CA PRO A 67 12.54 -28.15 -21.22
C PRO A 67 12.96 -27.00 -20.29
N ILE A 68 14.04 -26.32 -20.64
CA ILE A 68 14.52 -25.12 -19.94
C ILE A 68 14.53 -23.92 -20.88
N VAL A 69 13.77 -22.88 -20.54
CA VAL A 69 13.69 -21.63 -21.32
C VAL A 69 14.59 -20.57 -20.70
N LEU A 70 15.59 -20.13 -21.44
CA LEU A 70 16.58 -19.13 -21.06
C LEU A 70 16.16 -17.74 -21.55
N VAL A 71 15.97 -16.80 -20.61
CA VAL A 71 15.44 -15.45 -20.82
C VAL A 71 16.52 -14.40 -20.61
N PRO A 72 16.98 -13.71 -21.68
CA PRO A 72 18.01 -12.70 -21.57
C PRO A 72 17.46 -11.36 -21.01
N PRO A 73 18.34 -10.50 -20.47
CA PRO A 73 18.01 -9.09 -20.21
C PRO A 73 17.64 -8.34 -21.50
N MET A 74 16.84 -7.26 -21.40
CA MET A 74 16.47 -6.43 -22.57
C MET A 74 17.68 -5.84 -23.30
N MET A 75 18.77 -5.63 -22.56
CA MET A 75 20.00 -5.04 -23.09
C MET A 75 20.88 -6.00 -23.86
N MET A 76 20.60 -7.30 -23.75
CA MET A 76 21.51 -8.33 -24.16
C MET A 76 20.94 -9.18 -25.28
N SER A 77 21.78 -9.41 -26.29
CA SER A 77 21.47 -10.40 -27.32
C SER A 77 21.33 -11.79 -26.71
N ALA A 78 20.43 -12.60 -27.28
CA ALA A 78 20.25 -14.02 -26.96
C ALA A 78 21.56 -14.84 -26.99
N GLY A 79 22.58 -14.34 -27.71
CA GLY A 79 23.92 -14.94 -27.74
C GLY A 79 24.63 -15.02 -26.38
N VAL A 80 24.14 -14.34 -25.33
CA VAL A 80 24.69 -14.44 -23.96
C VAL A 80 24.71 -15.89 -23.43
N TYR A 81 23.79 -16.74 -23.89
CA TYR A 81 23.69 -18.14 -23.47
C TYR A 81 24.50 -19.12 -24.35
N ASP A 82 25.07 -18.65 -25.46
CA ASP A 82 25.81 -19.45 -26.44
C ASP A 82 27.05 -18.70 -26.94
N VAL A 83 27.78 -18.05 -26.01
CA VAL A 83 29.01 -17.30 -26.33
C VAL A 83 30.08 -18.23 -26.89
N THR A 84 30.17 -19.48 -26.40
CA THR A 84 30.96 -20.57 -27.00
C THR A 84 30.20 -21.88 -26.81
N ARG A 85 30.30 -22.84 -27.74
CA ARG A 85 29.54 -24.11 -27.65
C ARG A 85 29.90 -24.92 -26.38
N ASP A 86 31.19 -25.12 -26.13
CA ASP A 86 31.67 -26.03 -25.07
C ASP A 86 31.66 -25.39 -23.66
N GLN A 87 31.47 -24.07 -23.55
CA GLN A 87 31.40 -23.36 -22.26
C GLN A 87 30.12 -22.52 -22.11
N GLY A 88 29.22 -22.61 -23.07
CA GLY A 88 27.93 -21.93 -23.10
C GLY A 88 26.86 -22.70 -22.35
N ALA A 89 25.82 -21.97 -21.91
CA ALA A 89 24.71 -22.54 -21.16
C ALA A 89 24.02 -23.66 -21.93
N VAL A 90 23.69 -23.41 -23.20
CA VAL A 90 22.92 -24.35 -24.04
C VAL A 90 23.67 -25.66 -24.26
N GLY A 91 24.99 -25.62 -24.46
CA GLY A 91 25.81 -26.82 -24.64
C GLY A 91 25.87 -27.67 -23.37
N ILE A 92 26.22 -27.06 -22.24
CA ILE A 92 26.34 -27.76 -20.95
C ILE A 92 24.99 -28.37 -20.52
N LEU A 93 23.90 -27.62 -20.62
CA LEU A 93 22.57 -28.12 -20.24
C LEU A 93 22.12 -29.27 -21.14
N HIS A 94 22.43 -29.23 -22.44
CA HIS A 94 22.14 -30.33 -23.36
C HIS A 94 22.96 -31.59 -23.04
N GLU A 95 24.27 -31.45 -22.73
CA GLU A 95 25.11 -32.58 -22.31
C GLU A 95 24.62 -33.23 -21.01
N MET A 96 23.97 -32.46 -20.13
CA MET A 96 23.29 -32.95 -18.94
C MET A 96 21.91 -33.56 -19.20
N GLY A 97 21.50 -33.65 -20.47
CA GLY A 97 20.26 -34.27 -20.91
C GLY A 97 19.03 -33.37 -20.83
N LEU A 98 19.18 -32.05 -20.77
CA LEU A 98 18.06 -31.10 -20.82
C LEU A 98 17.75 -30.66 -22.27
N ASP A 99 16.59 -30.03 -22.45
CA ASP A 99 16.15 -29.43 -23.74
C ASP A 99 16.22 -27.89 -23.64
N PRO A 100 17.33 -27.25 -24.07
CA PRO A 100 17.50 -25.81 -23.94
C PRO A 100 16.81 -25.00 -25.05
N TRP A 101 16.00 -24.03 -24.61
CA TRP A 101 15.32 -23.05 -25.43
C TRP A 101 15.80 -21.65 -25.06
N VAL A 102 15.98 -20.75 -26.02
CA VAL A 102 16.40 -19.36 -25.77
C VAL A 102 15.40 -18.38 -26.38
N VAL A 103 15.00 -17.41 -25.57
CA VAL A 103 14.16 -16.29 -26.01
C VAL A 103 15.04 -15.23 -26.67
N ASP A 104 14.70 -14.85 -27.88
CA ASP A 104 15.33 -13.73 -28.60
C ASP A 104 14.29 -12.63 -28.83
N PHE A 105 14.31 -11.59 -27.99
CA PHE A 105 13.43 -10.42 -28.12
C PHE A 105 13.73 -9.56 -29.36
N GLY A 106 14.84 -9.85 -30.04
CA GLY A 106 15.35 -9.08 -31.18
C GLY A 106 15.67 -7.63 -30.82
N GLU A 107 15.94 -6.83 -31.84
CA GLU A 107 16.32 -5.42 -31.67
C GLU A 107 15.10 -4.51 -31.89
N PRO A 108 14.71 -3.66 -30.92
CA PRO A 108 13.54 -2.79 -31.05
C PRO A 108 13.66 -1.74 -32.18
N ASP A 109 14.87 -1.34 -32.52
CA ASP A 109 15.18 -0.36 -33.58
C ASP A 109 15.07 -0.95 -34.99
N ALA A 110 15.22 -2.26 -35.12
CA ALA A 110 15.09 -2.99 -36.38
C ALA A 110 13.66 -3.50 -36.65
N GLN A 111 12.69 -3.22 -35.76
CA GLN A 111 11.33 -3.76 -35.83
C GLN A 111 10.27 -2.65 -35.82
N ASP A 112 9.32 -2.71 -36.75
CA ASP A 112 8.21 -1.76 -36.80
C ASP A 112 7.39 -1.82 -35.50
N GLY A 113 7.23 -0.66 -34.84
CA GLY A 113 6.59 -0.55 -33.53
C GLY A 113 7.44 -1.00 -32.34
N GLY A 114 8.69 -1.44 -32.54
CA GLY A 114 9.58 -1.93 -31.48
C GLY A 114 9.87 -0.89 -30.39
N TRP A 115 9.91 0.40 -30.73
CA TRP A 115 10.06 1.51 -29.78
C TRP A 115 8.84 1.78 -28.89
N GLY A 116 7.69 1.16 -29.20
CA GLY A 116 6.47 1.26 -28.41
C GLY A 116 6.32 0.17 -27.36
N ARG A 117 7.21 -0.82 -27.33
CA ARG A 117 7.15 -1.97 -26.41
C ARG A 117 7.24 -1.52 -24.96
N ASN A 118 6.41 -2.08 -24.11
CA ASN A 118 6.41 -1.82 -22.67
C ASN A 118 6.85 -3.06 -21.88
N LEU A 119 6.83 -2.97 -20.55
CA LEU A 119 7.23 -4.08 -19.68
C LEU A 119 6.24 -5.25 -19.79
N ALA A 120 4.94 -4.95 -19.77
CA ALA A 120 3.88 -5.95 -19.85
C ALA A 120 3.99 -6.80 -21.13
N ASP A 121 4.41 -6.22 -22.25
CA ASP A 121 4.60 -6.95 -23.51
C ASP A 121 5.64 -8.07 -23.37
N HIS A 122 6.72 -7.86 -22.60
CA HIS A 122 7.74 -8.89 -22.34
C HIS A 122 7.18 -10.02 -21.47
N ILE A 123 6.39 -9.68 -20.45
CA ILE A 123 5.79 -10.67 -19.56
C ILE A 123 4.76 -11.52 -20.29
N ILE A 124 3.95 -10.91 -21.15
CA ILE A 124 2.97 -11.62 -21.99
C ILE A 124 3.67 -12.51 -23.01
N ALA A 125 4.75 -12.04 -23.65
CA ALA A 125 5.57 -12.85 -24.54
C ALA A 125 6.11 -14.10 -23.84
N LEU A 126 6.64 -13.97 -22.62
CA LEU A 126 7.09 -15.13 -21.84
C LEU A 126 5.94 -16.07 -21.49
N SER A 127 4.77 -15.52 -21.15
CA SER A 127 3.58 -16.33 -20.89
C SER A 127 3.18 -17.16 -22.10
N GLU A 128 3.18 -16.57 -23.30
CA GLU A 128 2.92 -17.26 -24.55
C GLU A 128 3.98 -18.33 -24.84
N ILE A 129 5.26 -18.02 -24.64
CA ILE A 129 6.37 -18.97 -24.81
C ILE A 129 6.20 -20.21 -23.93
N VAL A 130 5.80 -20.04 -22.67
CA VAL A 130 5.52 -21.17 -21.77
C VAL A 130 4.43 -22.07 -22.36
N ASP A 131 3.34 -21.48 -22.89
CA ASP A 131 2.27 -22.25 -23.55
C ASP A 131 2.75 -22.94 -24.83
N HIS A 132 3.62 -22.31 -25.61
CA HIS A 132 4.20 -22.91 -26.82
C HIS A 132 5.11 -24.10 -26.48
N VAL A 133 6.04 -23.93 -25.55
CA VAL A 133 6.98 -25.00 -25.16
C VAL A 133 6.22 -26.14 -24.51
N HIS A 134 5.29 -25.87 -23.59
CA HIS A 134 4.48 -26.91 -22.96
C HIS A 134 3.64 -27.69 -23.99
N ARG A 135 3.06 -27.01 -24.99
CA ARG A 135 2.33 -27.68 -26.07
C ARG A 135 3.24 -28.51 -26.99
N HIS A 136 4.47 -28.05 -27.20
CA HIS A 136 5.45 -28.72 -28.05
C HIS A 136 6.06 -29.96 -27.41
N THR A 137 6.34 -29.91 -26.11
CA THR A 137 7.05 -30.97 -25.37
C THR A 137 6.12 -31.84 -24.51
N GLY A 138 4.93 -31.35 -24.17
CA GLY A 138 4.02 -31.98 -23.20
C GLY A 138 4.48 -31.90 -21.74
N LYS A 139 5.52 -31.10 -21.45
CA LYS A 139 6.15 -30.98 -20.13
C LYS A 139 6.05 -29.54 -19.60
N ASP A 140 6.04 -29.40 -18.27
CA ASP A 140 6.13 -28.09 -17.63
C ASP A 140 7.53 -27.49 -17.83
N VAL A 141 7.61 -26.16 -17.84
CA VAL A 141 8.81 -25.43 -18.25
C VAL A 141 9.65 -25.04 -17.05
N HIS A 142 10.96 -25.30 -17.10
CA HIS A 142 11.92 -24.64 -16.21
C HIS A 142 12.24 -23.26 -16.79
N LEU A 143 11.72 -22.20 -16.16
CA LEU A 143 11.90 -20.84 -16.66
C LEU A 143 13.12 -20.21 -16.00
N SER A 144 14.13 -19.89 -16.79
CA SER A 144 15.42 -19.41 -16.30
C SER A 144 15.78 -18.05 -16.88
N GLY A 145 16.22 -17.11 -16.04
CA GLY A 145 16.43 -15.74 -16.47
C GLY A 145 17.65 -15.07 -15.84
N TYR A 146 18.38 -14.31 -16.64
CA TYR A 146 19.55 -13.55 -16.18
C TYR A 146 19.17 -12.09 -15.90
N SER A 147 19.52 -11.56 -14.72
CA SER A 147 19.33 -10.15 -14.36
C SER A 147 17.87 -9.70 -14.58
N GLN A 148 17.63 -8.71 -15.44
CA GLN A 148 16.27 -8.30 -15.86
C GLN A 148 15.44 -9.46 -16.43
N GLY A 149 16.06 -10.40 -17.16
CA GLY A 149 15.38 -11.59 -17.65
C GLY A 149 14.86 -12.49 -16.52
N GLY A 150 15.55 -12.53 -15.38
CA GLY A 150 15.07 -13.22 -14.18
C GLY A 150 13.93 -12.46 -13.50
N MET A 151 13.98 -11.12 -13.48
CA MET A 151 12.82 -10.30 -13.04
C MET A 151 11.59 -10.57 -13.91
N PHE A 152 11.75 -10.77 -15.22
CA PHE A 152 10.65 -11.12 -16.11
C PHE A 152 10.14 -12.54 -15.86
N ALA A 153 11.03 -13.49 -15.58
CA ALA A 153 10.66 -14.85 -15.21
C ALA A 153 9.80 -14.88 -13.94
N TYR A 154 10.18 -14.11 -12.89
CA TYR A 154 9.37 -13.95 -11.69
C TYR A 154 7.97 -13.40 -11.99
N GLN A 155 7.89 -12.32 -12.78
CA GLN A 155 6.62 -11.70 -13.13
C GLN A 155 5.75 -12.60 -14.01
N ALA A 156 6.33 -13.32 -14.97
CA ALA A 156 5.61 -14.26 -15.82
C ALA A 156 5.06 -15.44 -15.02
N ALA A 157 5.84 -15.97 -14.07
CA ALA A 157 5.36 -17.00 -13.17
C ALA A 157 4.24 -16.50 -12.26
N ALA A 158 4.38 -15.30 -11.69
CA ALA A 158 3.32 -14.69 -10.89
C ALA A 158 2.04 -14.43 -11.70
N TYR A 159 2.17 -13.87 -12.90
CA TYR A 159 1.06 -13.63 -13.82
C TYR A 159 0.30 -14.92 -14.17
N ARG A 160 1.04 -16.03 -14.28
CA ARG A 160 0.49 -17.36 -14.56
C ARG A 160 0.11 -18.15 -13.32
N GLN A 161 0.34 -17.63 -12.12
CA GLN A 161 0.23 -18.38 -10.86
C GLN A 161 0.97 -19.73 -10.93
N SER A 162 2.19 -19.71 -11.47
CA SER A 162 3.05 -20.88 -11.75
C SER A 162 2.48 -21.93 -12.70
N ARG A 163 1.37 -21.67 -13.41
CA ARG A 163 0.77 -22.62 -14.35
C ARG A 163 1.73 -22.99 -15.49
N ASN A 164 1.97 -24.30 -15.64
CA ASN A 164 2.89 -24.93 -16.59
C ASN A 164 4.37 -24.56 -16.40
N ILE A 165 4.76 -24.17 -15.19
CA ILE A 165 6.14 -23.82 -14.82
C ILE A 165 6.59 -24.77 -13.72
N ALA A 166 7.59 -25.60 -14.02
CA ALA A 166 8.13 -26.60 -13.10
C ALA A 166 9.03 -25.96 -12.03
N SER A 167 9.89 -25.01 -12.42
CA SER A 167 10.69 -24.21 -11.49
C SER A 167 11.20 -22.93 -12.13
N LEU A 168 11.66 -22.01 -11.27
CA LEU A 168 12.33 -20.77 -11.65
C LEU A 168 13.82 -20.84 -11.31
N ILE A 169 14.69 -20.44 -12.25
CA ILE A 169 16.14 -20.32 -11.99
C ILE A 169 16.63 -18.93 -12.39
N THR A 170 17.05 -18.12 -11.45
CA THR A 170 17.49 -16.74 -11.72
C THR A 170 18.95 -16.50 -11.40
N PHE A 171 19.59 -15.58 -12.13
CA PHE A 171 21.00 -15.25 -11.95
C PHE A 171 21.15 -13.76 -11.65
N GLY A 172 21.56 -13.42 -10.41
CA GLY A 172 21.77 -12.03 -9.98
C GLY A 172 20.56 -11.13 -10.21
N SER A 173 19.34 -11.65 -10.06
CA SER A 173 18.10 -10.97 -10.41
C SER A 173 17.48 -10.31 -9.17
N PRO A 174 17.55 -8.98 -9.02
CA PRO A 174 17.11 -8.30 -7.81
C PRO A 174 15.59 -8.30 -7.71
N VAL A 175 15.08 -8.43 -6.48
CA VAL A 175 13.64 -8.30 -6.13
C VAL A 175 13.42 -7.09 -5.22
N ASP A 176 14.27 -6.90 -4.21
CA ASP A 176 14.24 -5.72 -3.34
C ASP A 176 15.26 -4.69 -3.80
N THR A 177 14.84 -3.73 -4.61
CA THR A 177 15.76 -2.71 -5.14
C THR A 177 16.03 -1.59 -4.15
N LEU A 178 15.21 -1.43 -3.11
CA LEU A 178 15.39 -0.38 -2.09
C LEU A 178 16.43 -0.80 -1.03
N ALA A 179 16.53 -2.09 -0.74
CA ALA A 179 17.56 -2.62 0.17
C ALA A 179 19.01 -2.46 -0.36
N ALA A 180 19.19 -2.07 -1.62
CA ALA A 180 20.47 -2.16 -2.32
C ALA A 180 20.65 -1.07 -3.39
N LEU A 181 20.31 0.18 -3.07
CA LEU A 181 20.47 1.27 -4.02
C LEU A 181 21.95 1.41 -4.43
N PRO A 182 22.25 1.42 -5.75
CA PRO A 182 23.63 1.55 -6.21
C PRO A 182 24.23 2.86 -5.71
N PHE A 183 25.51 2.82 -5.33
CA PHE A 183 26.28 3.96 -4.82
C PHE A 183 25.85 4.51 -3.43
N GLY A 184 24.98 3.84 -2.68
CA GLY A 184 24.63 4.24 -1.30
C GLY A 184 23.82 5.54 -1.21
N ILE A 185 23.04 5.85 -2.25
CA ILE A 185 22.15 7.02 -2.28
C ILE A 185 20.98 6.78 -1.31
N PRO A 186 20.64 7.73 -0.42
CA PRO A 186 19.47 7.61 0.45
C PRO A 186 18.18 7.41 -0.36
N ALA A 187 17.31 6.48 0.07
CA ALA A 187 16.11 6.09 -0.66
C ALA A 187 15.22 7.26 -1.10
N GLY A 188 15.03 8.26 -0.24
CA GLY A 188 14.20 9.44 -0.55
C GLY A 188 14.74 10.36 -1.65
N ILE A 189 16.06 10.35 -1.92
CA ILE A 189 16.67 11.13 -3.01
C ILE A 189 16.64 10.33 -4.32
N ALA A 190 16.84 9.02 -4.23
CA ALA A 190 16.79 8.12 -5.37
C ALA A 190 15.39 8.07 -6.00
N THR A 191 14.33 7.99 -5.19
CA THR A 191 12.93 7.97 -5.67
C THR A 191 12.56 9.25 -6.40
N TRP A 192 12.91 10.42 -5.86
CA TRP A 192 12.65 11.71 -6.52
C TRP A 192 13.38 11.85 -7.87
N GLY A 193 14.67 11.47 -7.91
CA GLY A 193 15.46 11.51 -9.14
C GLY A 193 14.96 10.53 -10.20
N ALA A 194 14.59 9.31 -9.80
CA ALA A 194 14.05 8.28 -10.68
C ALA A 194 12.65 8.66 -11.23
N ASP A 195 11.77 9.23 -10.41
CA ASP A 195 10.46 9.73 -10.86
C ASP A 195 10.63 10.87 -11.87
N PHE A 196 11.54 11.81 -11.60
CA PHE A 196 11.83 12.89 -12.54
C PHE A 196 12.34 12.35 -13.88
N LEU A 197 13.31 11.44 -13.86
CA LEU A 197 13.87 10.82 -15.07
C LEU A 197 12.83 9.99 -15.83
N ALA A 198 12.00 9.20 -15.13
CA ALA A 198 10.97 8.39 -15.75
C ALA A 198 9.89 9.25 -16.41
N ASP A 199 9.42 10.32 -15.74
CA ASP A 199 8.38 11.20 -16.25
C ASP A 199 8.89 12.17 -17.35
N HIS A 200 10.14 12.63 -17.29
CA HIS A 200 10.62 13.74 -18.13
C HIS A 200 11.70 13.35 -19.15
N VAL A 201 12.46 12.27 -18.93
CA VAL A 201 13.60 11.88 -19.77
C VAL A 201 13.32 10.60 -20.54
N PHE A 202 13.06 9.47 -19.85
CA PHE A 202 12.90 8.17 -20.49
C PHE A 202 11.56 7.98 -21.20
N ASN A 203 10.49 8.62 -20.72
CA ASN A 203 9.22 8.70 -21.45
C ASN A 203 9.32 9.44 -22.80
N ARG A 204 10.42 10.14 -23.07
CA ARG A 204 10.62 10.97 -24.27
C ARG A 204 11.83 10.56 -25.11
N LEU A 205 12.69 9.67 -24.62
CA LEU A 205 13.96 9.31 -25.27
C LEU A 205 14.19 7.80 -25.17
N ALA A 206 14.35 7.15 -26.33
CA ALA A 206 14.74 5.75 -26.40
C ALA A 206 16.26 5.60 -26.21
N VAL A 207 16.70 4.51 -25.56
CA VAL A 207 18.13 4.27 -25.30
C VAL A 207 18.67 3.38 -26.42
N THR A 208 19.54 3.90 -27.28
CA THR A 208 20.17 3.11 -28.35
C THR A 208 21.18 2.11 -27.78
N GLY A 209 21.50 1.02 -28.50
CA GLY A 209 22.47 0.01 -28.04
C GLY A 209 23.85 0.59 -27.69
N TRP A 210 24.29 1.65 -28.38
CA TRP A 210 25.53 2.38 -28.05
C TRP A 210 25.45 3.17 -26.74
N MET A 211 24.28 3.75 -26.41
CA MET A 211 24.06 4.45 -25.14
C MET A 211 24.06 3.45 -23.97
N ALA A 212 23.39 2.31 -24.14
CA ALA A 212 23.36 1.22 -23.16
C ALA A 212 24.77 0.70 -22.85
N ARG A 213 25.56 0.43 -23.90
CA ARG A 213 26.97 0.04 -23.78
C ARG A 213 27.81 1.08 -23.04
N THR A 214 27.66 2.36 -23.40
CA THR A 214 28.41 3.46 -22.78
C THR A 214 28.06 3.60 -21.30
N GLY A 215 26.77 3.53 -20.95
CA GLY A 215 26.31 3.54 -19.56
C GLY A 215 26.89 2.40 -18.73
N PHE A 216 26.89 1.18 -19.25
CA PHE A 216 27.46 0.02 -18.55
C PHE A 216 28.98 0.14 -18.35
N GLN A 217 29.73 0.64 -19.35
CA GLN A 217 31.17 0.86 -19.22
C GLN A 217 31.52 1.92 -18.16
N LEU A 218 30.61 2.85 -17.87
CA LEU A 218 30.76 3.87 -16.84
C LEU A 218 30.44 3.36 -15.42
N LEU A 219 29.76 2.22 -15.28
CA LEU A 219 29.48 1.61 -13.97
C LEU A 219 30.72 0.98 -13.33
N ASP A 220 31.69 0.51 -14.13
CA ASP A 220 32.98 0.03 -13.64
C ASP A 220 34.14 0.49 -14.57
N PRO A 221 34.52 1.78 -14.50
CA PRO A 221 35.48 2.37 -15.41
C PRO A 221 36.90 1.83 -15.17
N VAL A 222 37.22 1.42 -13.93
CA VAL A 222 38.54 0.91 -13.56
C VAL A 222 38.76 -0.51 -14.08
N LYS A 223 37.79 -1.44 -13.92
CA LYS A 223 37.92 -2.78 -14.53
C LYS A 223 37.89 -2.72 -16.05
N THR A 224 37.09 -1.82 -16.63
CA THR A 224 37.04 -1.61 -18.09
C THR A 224 38.37 -1.09 -18.64
N LEU A 225 39.01 -0.15 -17.95
CA LEU A 225 40.32 0.36 -18.35
C LEU A 225 41.42 -0.69 -18.15
N LYS A 226 41.38 -1.41 -17.02
CA LYS A 226 42.33 -2.49 -16.71
C LYS A 226 42.25 -3.63 -17.73
N SER A 227 41.06 -4.09 -18.12
CA SER A 227 40.90 -5.15 -19.12
C SER A 227 41.40 -4.74 -20.51
N ARG A 228 41.24 -3.46 -20.88
CA ARG A 228 41.81 -2.90 -22.11
C ARG A 228 43.33 -2.86 -22.08
N VAL A 229 43.93 -2.48 -20.95
CA VAL A 229 45.39 -2.47 -20.76
C VAL A 229 45.96 -3.90 -20.73
N ASP A 230 45.32 -4.81 -20.00
CA ASP A 230 45.74 -6.22 -19.91
C ASP A 230 45.68 -6.92 -21.28
N PHE A 231 44.65 -6.64 -22.08
CA PHE A 231 44.56 -7.11 -23.47
C PHE A 231 45.70 -6.58 -24.33
N LEU A 232 46.00 -5.27 -24.26
CA LEU A 232 47.11 -4.66 -25.00
C LEU A 232 48.48 -5.23 -24.59
N LEU A 233 48.67 -5.55 -23.31
CA LEU A 233 49.89 -6.16 -22.79
C LEU A 233 50.03 -7.63 -23.21
N GLN A 234 48.91 -8.35 -23.38
CA GLN A 234 48.87 -9.77 -23.76
C GLN A 234 48.80 -10.02 -25.28
N LEU A 235 48.73 -8.98 -26.11
CA LEU A 235 48.59 -9.09 -27.57
C LEU A 235 49.69 -9.90 -28.28
N HIS A 236 50.81 -10.16 -27.61
CA HIS A 236 51.89 -11.02 -28.09
C HIS A 236 51.63 -12.52 -27.92
N ASP A 237 50.61 -12.90 -27.13
CA ASP A 237 50.28 -14.28 -26.75
C ASP A 237 48.86 -14.63 -27.23
N ARG A 238 48.79 -15.11 -28.49
CA ARG A 238 47.53 -15.42 -29.16
C ARG A 238 46.77 -16.54 -28.45
N GLU A 239 47.46 -17.60 -28.02
CA GLU A 239 46.85 -18.76 -27.37
C GLU A 239 46.20 -18.40 -26.02
N ALA A 240 46.77 -17.44 -25.27
CA ALA A 240 46.17 -16.94 -24.04
C ALA A 240 44.93 -16.04 -24.25
N LEU A 241 44.84 -15.39 -25.42
CA LEU A 241 43.77 -14.44 -25.75
C LEU A 241 42.58 -15.09 -26.47
N LEU A 242 42.80 -16.10 -27.31
CA LEU A 242 41.76 -16.75 -28.11
C LEU A 242 40.56 -17.24 -27.26
N PRO A 243 40.73 -17.89 -26.09
CA PRO A 243 39.60 -18.34 -25.27
C PRO A 243 38.75 -17.20 -24.68
N ARG A 244 39.32 -15.98 -24.57
CA ARG A 244 38.65 -14.81 -23.97
C ARG A 244 38.16 -13.80 -25.01
N GLU A 245 38.55 -13.98 -26.27
CA GLU A 245 38.29 -13.01 -27.33
C GLU A 245 36.81 -12.90 -27.67
N GLN A 246 36.09 -14.01 -27.74
CA GLN A 246 34.66 -14.00 -28.07
C GLN A 246 33.84 -13.32 -26.97
N GLN A 247 34.17 -13.60 -25.70
CA GLN A 247 33.61 -12.89 -24.54
C GLN A 247 33.90 -11.38 -24.60
N ARG A 248 35.11 -10.99 -25.02
CA ARG A 248 35.51 -9.59 -25.21
C ARG A 248 34.73 -8.92 -26.34
N ARG A 249 34.62 -9.52 -27.52
CA ARG A 249 33.90 -8.98 -28.70
C ARG A 249 32.41 -8.83 -28.42
N PHE A 250 31.82 -9.81 -27.75
CA PHE A 250 30.43 -9.75 -27.30
C PHE A 250 30.20 -8.56 -26.36
N LEU A 251 31.01 -8.38 -25.31
CA LEU A 251 30.90 -7.24 -24.40
C LEU A 251 31.29 -5.89 -25.02
N ALA A 252 32.18 -5.88 -26.01
CA ALA A 252 32.66 -4.65 -26.63
C ALA A 252 31.71 -4.12 -27.71
N THR A 253 31.03 -5.00 -28.46
CA THR A 253 30.34 -4.60 -29.69
C THR A 253 29.04 -5.37 -29.94
N GLU A 254 29.03 -6.70 -29.85
CA GLU A 254 27.96 -7.54 -30.44
C GLU A 254 26.83 -7.91 -29.48
N GLY A 255 27.02 -7.69 -28.17
CA GLY A 255 26.09 -8.14 -27.14
C GLY A 255 25.00 -7.14 -26.76
N TRP A 256 25.00 -5.91 -27.30
CA TRP A 256 24.15 -4.81 -26.81
C TRP A 256 22.99 -4.49 -27.75
N VAL A 257 21.76 -4.50 -27.21
CA VAL A 257 20.52 -4.21 -27.95
C VAL A 257 19.89 -2.90 -27.48
N GLY A 258 19.21 -2.17 -28.36
CA GLY A 258 18.48 -0.94 -28.04
C GLY A 258 17.27 -1.18 -27.11
N TRP A 259 16.88 -0.16 -26.34
CA TRP A 259 15.79 -0.23 -25.36
C TRP A 259 14.62 0.68 -25.75
N SER A 260 13.42 0.12 -25.70
CA SER A 260 12.18 0.88 -25.76
C SER A 260 12.04 1.80 -24.53
N GLY A 261 11.90 3.12 -24.75
CA GLY A 261 11.74 4.11 -23.67
C GLY A 261 10.60 3.78 -22.68
N PRO A 262 9.39 3.41 -23.15
CA PRO A 262 8.28 2.98 -22.30
C PRO A 262 8.62 1.80 -21.36
N ALA A 263 9.27 0.75 -21.87
CA ALA A 263 9.64 -0.41 -21.05
C ALA A 263 10.61 -0.04 -19.91
N VAL A 264 11.53 0.89 -20.17
CA VAL A 264 12.49 1.40 -19.17
C VAL A 264 11.79 2.25 -18.13
N ALA A 265 10.90 3.15 -18.57
CA ALA A 265 10.15 4.00 -17.67
C ALA A 265 9.24 3.17 -16.74
N GLU A 266 8.59 2.13 -17.24
CA GLU A 266 7.78 1.21 -16.43
C GLU A 266 8.62 0.40 -15.46
N LEU A 267 9.75 -0.16 -15.89
CA LEU A 267 10.68 -0.88 -15.02
C LEU A 267 11.21 0.02 -13.89
N LEU A 268 11.60 1.25 -14.21
CA LEU A 268 12.05 2.22 -13.20
C LEU A 268 10.92 2.59 -12.24
N LYS A 269 9.72 2.90 -12.73
CA LYS A 269 8.59 3.29 -11.87
C LYS A 269 8.10 2.15 -11.00
N GLN A 270 7.79 1.00 -11.57
CA GLN A 270 7.18 -0.09 -10.81
C GLN A 270 8.17 -0.71 -9.83
N PHE A 271 9.45 -0.81 -10.22
CA PHE A 271 10.41 -1.61 -9.45
C PHE A 271 11.43 -0.77 -8.72
N VAL A 272 11.99 0.29 -9.31
CA VAL A 272 12.96 1.13 -8.60
C VAL A 272 12.28 2.15 -7.68
N VAL A 273 11.24 2.83 -8.16
CA VAL A 273 10.56 3.88 -7.38
C VAL A 273 9.61 3.27 -6.35
N HIS A 274 8.78 2.31 -6.76
CA HIS A 274 7.71 1.78 -5.91
C HIS A 274 7.99 0.41 -5.29
N ASN A 275 9.11 -0.25 -5.62
CA ASN A 275 9.51 -1.58 -5.12
C ASN A 275 8.39 -2.65 -5.20
N ARG A 276 7.56 -2.63 -6.25
CA ARG A 276 6.32 -3.45 -6.33
C ARG A 276 6.56 -4.94 -6.51
N MET A 277 7.77 -5.38 -6.82
CA MET A 277 8.08 -6.81 -6.75
C MET A 277 8.07 -7.31 -5.31
N MET A 278 8.50 -6.49 -4.34
CA MET A 278 8.43 -6.79 -2.92
C MET A 278 7.03 -6.54 -2.36
N SER A 279 6.48 -5.34 -2.60
CA SER A 279 5.21 -4.95 -1.98
C SER A 279 3.99 -5.57 -2.66
N GLY A 280 4.09 -6.00 -3.92
CA GLY A 280 2.99 -6.50 -4.73
C GLY A 280 2.21 -5.39 -5.46
N GLY A 281 1.15 -5.79 -6.16
CA GLY A 281 0.30 -4.86 -6.91
C GLY A 281 0.98 -4.22 -8.13
N PHE A 282 1.97 -4.86 -8.73
CA PHE A 282 2.44 -4.44 -10.05
C PHE A 282 1.42 -4.81 -11.11
N VAL A 283 1.38 -4.05 -12.21
CA VAL A 283 0.32 -4.16 -13.21
C VAL A 283 0.87 -4.70 -14.50
N ILE A 284 0.31 -5.82 -14.95
CA ILE A 284 0.56 -6.41 -16.26
C ILE A 284 -0.75 -6.29 -17.07
N LYS A 285 -0.73 -5.46 -18.12
CA LYS A 285 -1.92 -5.01 -18.85
C LYS A 285 -2.91 -4.30 -17.93
N ASP A 286 -4.04 -4.93 -17.60
CA ASP A 286 -5.10 -4.43 -16.74
C ASP A 286 -5.24 -5.25 -15.45
N GLN A 287 -4.31 -6.18 -15.19
CA GLN A 287 -4.36 -7.09 -14.06
C GLN A 287 -3.31 -6.73 -12.99
N ALA A 288 -3.75 -6.71 -11.73
CA ALA A 288 -2.86 -6.58 -10.58
C ALA A 288 -2.23 -7.94 -10.23
N VAL A 289 -0.90 -7.97 -10.09
CA VAL A 289 -0.10 -9.18 -9.91
C VAL A 289 0.81 -9.02 -8.69
N THR A 290 1.15 -10.14 -8.05
CA THR A 290 2.05 -10.20 -6.89
C THR A 290 2.92 -11.44 -6.95
N LEU A 291 4.19 -11.35 -6.51
CA LEU A 291 5.08 -12.50 -6.45
C LEU A 291 4.63 -13.55 -5.42
N ALA A 292 3.78 -13.17 -4.47
CA ALA A 292 3.16 -14.10 -3.52
C ALA A 292 2.26 -15.16 -4.18
N SER A 293 1.98 -15.03 -5.47
CA SER A 293 1.26 -16.03 -6.26
C SER A 293 2.16 -17.12 -6.86
N ILE A 294 3.49 -17.02 -6.73
CA ILE A 294 4.42 -18.06 -7.17
C ILE A 294 4.35 -19.23 -6.18
N THR A 295 4.15 -20.44 -6.71
CA THR A 295 4.09 -21.68 -5.95
C THR A 295 5.12 -22.72 -6.38
N CYS A 296 5.71 -22.56 -7.57
CA CYS A 296 6.78 -23.42 -8.04
C CYS A 296 8.11 -23.15 -7.30
N PRO A 297 9.00 -24.15 -7.15
CA PRO A 297 10.33 -23.97 -6.57
C PRO A 297 11.17 -22.89 -7.28
N VAL A 298 11.97 -22.15 -6.52
CA VAL A 298 12.84 -21.07 -7.02
C VAL A 298 14.29 -21.34 -6.63
N LEU A 299 15.22 -21.28 -7.58
CA LEU A 299 16.67 -21.24 -7.35
C LEU A 299 17.22 -19.86 -7.75
N ALA A 300 17.75 -19.11 -6.80
CA ALA A 300 18.41 -17.83 -7.04
C ALA A 300 19.94 -17.95 -6.90
N PHE A 301 20.67 -17.64 -7.97
CA PHE A 301 22.12 -17.52 -7.90
C PHE A 301 22.52 -16.14 -7.39
N VAL A 302 23.33 -16.13 -6.33
CA VAL A 302 23.77 -14.93 -5.62
C VAL A 302 25.27 -14.70 -5.85
N GLY A 303 25.63 -13.56 -6.43
CA GLY A 303 27.02 -13.16 -6.61
C GLY A 303 27.54 -12.37 -5.41
N GLU A 304 28.50 -12.91 -4.65
CA GLU A 304 29.02 -12.26 -3.43
C GLU A 304 29.65 -10.88 -3.68
N VAL A 305 30.12 -10.66 -4.90
CA VAL A 305 30.79 -9.42 -5.33
C VAL A 305 30.05 -8.75 -6.49
N ASP A 306 28.74 -8.99 -6.60
CA ASP A 306 27.86 -8.37 -7.58
C ASP A 306 27.37 -7.00 -7.08
N ASP A 307 27.84 -5.93 -7.73
CA ASP A 307 27.43 -4.55 -7.42
C ASP A 307 26.10 -4.15 -8.10
N ILE A 308 25.61 -4.93 -9.07
CA ILE A 308 24.38 -4.68 -9.82
C ILE A 308 23.22 -5.45 -9.20
N GLY A 309 23.34 -6.77 -9.12
CA GLY A 309 22.40 -7.67 -8.45
C GLY A 309 22.86 -7.97 -7.03
N GLN A 310 22.91 -6.95 -6.17
CA GLN A 310 23.46 -7.10 -4.83
C GLN A 310 22.79 -8.25 -4.06
N PRO A 311 23.54 -9.03 -3.26
CA PRO A 311 23.00 -10.21 -2.58
C PRO A 311 21.69 -9.97 -1.83
N GLN A 312 21.59 -8.88 -1.07
CA GLN A 312 20.40 -8.53 -0.31
C GLN A 312 19.19 -8.29 -1.21
N ALA A 313 19.38 -7.63 -2.36
CA ALA A 313 18.31 -7.38 -3.33
C ALA A 313 17.78 -8.68 -3.94
N VAL A 314 18.68 -9.62 -4.28
CA VAL A 314 18.33 -10.92 -4.87
C VAL A 314 17.57 -11.78 -3.85
N ARG A 315 18.04 -11.79 -2.60
CA ARG A 315 17.42 -12.56 -1.50
C ARG A 315 16.03 -12.06 -1.09
N GLY A 316 15.65 -10.85 -1.52
CA GLY A 316 14.27 -10.34 -1.37
C GLY A 316 13.19 -11.29 -1.89
N ILE A 317 13.52 -12.18 -2.84
CA ILE A 317 12.55 -13.17 -3.36
C ILE A 317 11.95 -14.07 -2.27
N THR A 318 12.69 -14.40 -1.20
CA THR A 318 12.19 -15.23 -0.10
C THR A 318 11.02 -14.56 0.63
N GLN A 319 11.03 -13.23 0.70
CA GLN A 319 9.97 -12.42 1.32
C GLN A 319 8.84 -12.13 0.33
N ALA A 320 9.18 -11.86 -0.94
CA ALA A 320 8.20 -11.54 -1.96
C ALA A 320 7.34 -12.74 -2.41
N ALA A 321 7.89 -13.97 -2.35
CA ALA A 321 7.22 -15.21 -2.76
C ALA A 321 7.09 -16.20 -1.58
N PRO A 322 6.33 -15.86 -0.51
CA PRO A 322 6.26 -16.67 0.71
C PRO A 322 5.70 -18.08 0.51
N ARG A 323 4.96 -18.31 -0.58
CA ARG A 323 4.33 -19.60 -0.91
C ARG A 323 5.23 -20.53 -1.74
N ALA A 324 6.42 -20.07 -2.13
CA ALA A 324 7.36 -20.84 -2.92
C ALA A 324 8.48 -21.41 -2.04
N ASP A 325 8.96 -22.60 -2.37
CA ASP A 325 10.22 -23.10 -1.82
C ASP A 325 11.39 -22.39 -2.51
N VAL A 326 12.06 -21.50 -1.77
CA VAL A 326 13.16 -20.69 -2.28
C VAL A 326 14.51 -21.25 -1.84
N TYR A 327 15.39 -21.43 -2.83
CA TYR A 327 16.76 -21.90 -2.68
C TYR A 327 17.76 -20.88 -3.21
N GLU A 328 18.98 -20.90 -2.69
CA GLU A 328 20.09 -20.09 -3.17
C GLU A 328 21.32 -20.93 -3.54
N SER A 329 22.11 -20.40 -4.47
CA SER A 329 23.48 -20.88 -4.77
C SER A 329 24.42 -19.69 -4.83
N THR A 330 25.33 -19.62 -3.86
CA THR A 330 26.23 -18.48 -3.71
C THR A 330 27.55 -18.72 -4.45
N LEU A 331 27.97 -17.73 -5.24
CA LEU A 331 29.21 -17.78 -6.02
C LEU A 331 30.01 -16.50 -5.83
N ARG A 332 31.33 -16.64 -5.68
CA ARG A 332 32.26 -15.50 -5.68
C ARG A 332 32.49 -14.99 -7.12
N ALA A 333 31.47 -14.38 -7.68
CA ALA A 333 31.48 -13.79 -9.02
C ALA A 333 30.70 -12.47 -9.03
N GLY A 334 31.07 -11.56 -9.95
CA GLY A 334 30.28 -10.36 -10.23
C GLY A 334 29.16 -10.65 -11.23
N HIS A 335 28.30 -9.66 -11.50
CA HIS A 335 27.06 -9.82 -12.28
C HIS A 335 27.16 -10.66 -13.55
N PHE A 336 28.17 -10.40 -14.38
CA PHE A 336 28.35 -11.11 -15.65
C PHE A 336 28.97 -12.51 -15.48
N GLY A 337 29.81 -12.66 -14.45
CA GLY A 337 30.49 -13.92 -14.13
C GLY A 337 29.55 -15.03 -13.65
N LEU A 338 28.33 -14.68 -13.24
CA LEU A 338 27.26 -15.65 -12.93
C LEU A 338 26.88 -16.48 -14.16
N VAL A 339 26.82 -15.88 -15.36
CA VAL A 339 26.28 -16.53 -16.57
C VAL A 339 27.34 -16.81 -17.64
N VAL A 340 28.41 -16.02 -17.70
CA VAL A 340 29.46 -16.16 -18.71
C VAL A 340 30.85 -16.23 -18.07
N GLY A 341 31.66 -17.18 -18.55
CA GLY A 341 33.05 -17.38 -18.13
C GLY A 341 33.25 -18.67 -17.34
N SER A 342 34.48 -18.91 -16.88
CA SER A 342 34.87 -20.20 -16.28
C SER A 342 34.12 -20.55 -14.99
N VAL A 343 33.69 -19.55 -14.21
CA VAL A 343 32.85 -19.80 -13.02
C VAL A 343 31.47 -20.31 -13.45
N ALA A 344 30.86 -19.67 -14.44
CA ALA A 344 29.56 -20.09 -14.96
C ALA A 344 29.60 -21.51 -15.56
N ALA A 345 30.59 -21.79 -16.40
CA ALA A 345 30.75 -23.09 -17.05
C ALA A 345 31.01 -24.24 -16.05
N ASN A 346 31.85 -24.01 -15.04
CA ASN A 346 32.20 -25.07 -14.08
C ASN A 346 31.21 -25.20 -12.93
N HIS A 347 30.40 -24.18 -12.65
CA HIS A 347 29.61 -24.10 -11.43
C HIS A 347 28.15 -23.74 -11.68
N THR A 348 27.85 -22.59 -12.29
CA THR A 348 26.46 -22.14 -12.49
C THR A 348 25.63 -23.12 -13.32
N TRP A 349 26.09 -23.47 -14.52
CA TRP A 349 25.32 -24.31 -15.44
C TRP A 349 25.21 -25.76 -14.95
N PRO A 350 26.29 -26.40 -14.43
CA PRO A 350 26.16 -27.71 -13.78
C PRO A 350 25.17 -27.70 -12.62
N THR A 351 25.24 -26.72 -11.71
CA THR A 351 24.29 -26.64 -10.59
C THR A 351 22.86 -26.37 -11.05
N THR A 352 22.66 -25.63 -12.14
CA THR A 352 21.35 -25.46 -12.78
C THR A 352 20.79 -26.79 -13.27
N GLY A 353 21.61 -27.58 -13.96
CA GLY A 353 21.20 -28.90 -14.45
C GLY A 353 20.89 -29.88 -13.32
N GLU A 354 21.74 -29.92 -12.28
CA GLU A 354 21.52 -30.73 -11.08
C GLU A 354 20.21 -30.36 -10.36
N PHE A 355 19.90 -29.06 -10.27
CA PHE A 355 18.65 -28.59 -9.68
C PHE A 355 17.43 -29.03 -10.49
N VAL A 356 17.46 -28.86 -11.82
CA VAL A 356 16.37 -29.30 -12.70
C VAL A 356 16.14 -30.81 -12.58
N GLN A 357 17.21 -31.62 -12.64
CA GLN A 357 17.12 -33.07 -12.45
C GLN A 357 16.55 -33.44 -11.09
N TRP A 358 16.93 -32.73 -10.03
CA TRP A 358 16.39 -32.95 -8.68
C TRP A 358 14.89 -32.63 -8.57
N ILE A 359 14.41 -31.54 -9.18
CA ILE A 359 12.98 -31.20 -9.22
C ILE A 359 12.19 -32.27 -10.00
N GLU A 360 12.74 -32.77 -11.10
CA GLU A 360 12.05 -33.72 -11.98
C GLU A 360 12.06 -35.17 -11.46
N GLN A 361 13.16 -35.59 -10.82
CA GLN A 361 13.38 -36.99 -10.44
C GLN A 361 13.31 -37.23 -8.92
N GLY A 362 13.33 -36.16 -8.12
CA GLY A 362 13.44 -36.24 -6.66
C GLY A 362 14.85 -36.67 -6.19
N GLY A 363 14.95 -37.12 -4.93
CA GLY A 363 16.20 -37.60 -4.35
C GLY A 363 16.94 -36.57 -3.49
N THR A 364 18.27 -36.70 -3.40
CA THR A 364 19.10 -35.85 -2.54
C THR A 364 19.35 -34.49 -3.19
N ARG A 365 19.08 -33.42 -2.43
CA ARG A 365 19.34 -32.04 -2.86
C ARG A 365 20.80 -31.85 -3.29
N PRO A 366 21.08 -31.16 -4.41
CA PRO A 366 22.45 -30.87 -4.86
C PRO A 366 23.26 -30.14 -3.79
N ALA A 367 24.56 -30.44 -3.69
CA ALA A 367 25.42 -29.94 -2.61
C ALA A 367 25.57 -28.40 -2.56
N ARG A 368 25.35 -27.73 -3.70
CA ARG A 368 25.49 -26.27 -3.86
C ARG A 368 24.16 -25.52 -3.89
N VAL A 369 23.08 -26.23 -3.62
CA VAL A 369 21.73 -25.68 -3.51
C VAL A 369 21.36 -25.71 -2.04
N GLU A 370 21.19 -24.55 -1.45
CA GLU A 370 20.81 -24.40 -0.05
C GLU A 370 19.44 -23.74 0.05
N ARG A 371 18.69 -24.02 1.12
CA ARG A 371 17.40 -23.34 1.33
C ARG A 371 17.71 -21.91 1.75
N MET A 372 17.12 -20.93 1.06
CA MET A 372 17.36 -19.53 1.38
C MET A 372 16.79 -19.24 2.79
N PRO A 373 17.58 -18.65 3.70
CA PRO A 373 17.10 -18.25 5.03
C PRO A 373 15.85 -17.38 4.96
N GLN A 374 14.94 -17.55 5.92
CA GLN A 374 13.79 -16.64 6.12
C GLN A 374 14.11 -15.66 7.25
N GLY A 375 14.06 -14.35 6.97
CA GLY A 375 14.30 -13.28 7.94
C GLY A 375 15.10 -12.10 7.36
N PRO A 376 15.26 -11.00 8.12
CA PRO A 376 16.09 -9.89 7.71
C PRO A 376 17.58 -10.29 7.72
N TYR A 377 18.28 -10.03 6.62
CA TYR A 377 19.73 -10.19 6.56
C TYR A 377 20.41 -9.04 7.33
N PRO A 378 21.44 -9.31 8.16
CA PRO A 378 22.15 -8.26 8.89
C PRO A 378 22.84 -7.27 7.92
N GLU A 379 22.78 -5.97 8.25
CA GLU A 379 23.33 -4.85 7.44
C GLU A 379 24.84 -5.00 7.13
N ASP A 380 25.55 -5.85 7.88
CA ASP A 380 26.99 -6.08 7.74
C ASP A 380 27.37 -7.00 6.55
N GLU A 381 26.40 -7.64 5.86
CA GLU A 381 26.65 -8.46 4.66
C GLU A 381 26.69 -7.66 3.34
N THR A 382 26.95 -6.36 3.39
CA THR A 382 27.31 -5.64 2.16
C THR A 382 28.72 -6.06 1.74
N GLY A 383 28.83 -6.86 0.68
CA GLY A 383 30.08 -7.53 0.22
C GLY A 383 31.25 -6.62 -0.19
N VAL A 384 31.28 -5.33 0.18
CA VAL A 384 32.33 -4.38 -0.15
C VAL A 384 32.69 -3.48 1.04
N SER A 385 33.94 -3.58 1.49
CA SER A 385 34.53 -2.78 2.57
C SER A 385 34.27 -1.27 2.40
N MET A 386 33.86 -0.58 3.48
CA MET A 386 33.70 0.88 3.59
C MET A 386 34.86 1.69 2.97
N SER A 387 36.07 1.14 2.94
CA SER A 387 37.26 1.78 2.38
C SER A 387 37.16 2.09 0.88
N ASN A 388 36.40 1.31 0.10
CA ASN A 388 36.17 1.58 -1.33
C ASN A 388 35.10 2.67 -1.58
N ARG A 389 34.19 2.93 -0.63
CA ARG A 389 33.13 3.94 -0.78
C ARG A 389 33.67 5.38 -0.72
N ILE A 390 34.73 5.62 0.05
CA ILE A 390 35.28 6.97 0.28
C ILE A 390 35.96 7.55 -0.98
N ILE A 391 36.51 6.69 -1.85
CA ILE A 391 37.27 7.14 -3.02
C ILE A 391 36.33 7.71 -4.12
N HIS A 392 35.06 7.28 -4.16
CA HIS A 392 34.09 7.75 -5.16
C HIS A 392 33.34 9.02 -4.74
N THR A 393 33.20 9.29 -3.44
CA THR A 393 32.49 10.48 -2.96
C THR A 393 33.29 11.77 -3.19
N VAL A 394 34.62 11.70 -3.16
CA VAL A 394 35.48 12.90 -3.32
C VAL A 394 35.53 13.41 -4.77
N ALA A 395 35.29 12.55 -5.77
CA ALA A 395 35.33 12.95 -7.17
C ALA A 395 34.00 13.56 -7.68
N SER A 396 32.88 13.27 -7.02
CA SER A 396 31.53 13.56 -7.54
C SER A 396 30.96 14.92 -7.07
N VAL A 397 31.57 15.54 -6.06
CA VAL A 397 31.10 16.80 -5.44
C VAL A 397 31.55 18.05 -6.22
N ALA A 398 32.40 17.89 -7.24
CA ALA A 398 32.99 19.04 -7.94
C ALA A 398 32.14 19.62 -9.09
N GLU A 399 31.08 18.94 -9.57
CA GLU A 399 30.43 19.32 -10.85
C GLU A 399 29.00 19.90 -10.78
N VAL A 400 28.38 20.08 -9.61
CA VAL A 400 27.05 20.71 -9.52
C VAL A 400 27.15 22.11 -8.93
N GLY A 401 27.66 23.04 -9.75
CA GLY A 401 27.81 24.44 -9.40
C GLY A 401 26.62 25.31 -9.83
N VAL A 402 26.05 26.02 -8.84
CA VAL A 402 25.45 27.37 -8.91
C VAL A 402 24.07 27.51 -9.59
N GLY A 403 23.01 27.62 -8.78
CA GLY A 403 21.74 28.14 -9.33
C GLY A 403 20.47 28.20 -8.49
N VAL A 404 20.45 28.30 -7.14
CA VAL A 404 19.21 28.65 -6.41
C VAL A 404 19.53 29.39 -5.09
N THR A 405 19.56 30.72 -5.07
CA THR A 405 19.82 31.50 -3.83
C THR A 405 18.86 32.66 -3.57
N LYS A 406 17.65 32.70 -4.16
CA LYS A 406 16.74 33.85 -3.95
C LYS A 406 15.28 33.57 -3.58
N GLY A 407 14.94 32.37 -3.10
CA GLY A 407 13.56 32.04 -2.70
C GLY A 407 13.30 31.81 -1.20
N ILE A 408 14.33 31.84 -0.34
CA ILE A 408 14.22 31.29 1.02
C ILE A 408 14.07 32.36 2.11
N SER A 409 14.30 33.65 1.83
CA SER A 409 14.33 34.68 2.89
C SER A 409 12.96 35.03 3.49
N ASP A 410 11.86 34.79 2.79
CA ASP A 410 10.56 35.32 3.19
C ASP A 410 9.69 34.31 3.97
N LEU A 411 10.18 33.09 4.19
CA LEU A 411 9.50 32.05 4.99
C LEU A 411 9.91 32.03 6.47
N ALA A 412 10.90 32.83 6.88
CA ALA A 412 11.55 32.69 8.19
C ALA A 412 10.85 33.40 9.36
N SER A 413 9.83 34.26 9.15
CA SER A 413 9.26 35.07 10.24
C SER A 413 7.88 34.62 10.76
N GLY A 414 7.40 33.42 10.41
CA GLY A 414 6.04 32.99 10.79
C GLY A 414 5.87 31.60 11.42
N ALA A 415 6.91 30.77 11.50
CA ALA A 415 6.73 29.34 11.80
C ALA A 415 7.73 28.81 12.85
N LEU A 416 7.80 29.42 14.03
CA LEU A 416 8.61 28.91 15.14
C LEU A 416 7.77 28.68 16.39
N ARG A 417 7.08 27.52 16.44
CA ARG A 417 6.73 26.77 17.66
C ARG A 417 6.14 25.37 17.39
N GLY A 418 6.62 24.67 16.37
CA GLY A 418 6.34 23.25 16.16
C GLY A 418 7.61 22.56 15.69
N THR A 419 8.06 21.55 16.42
CA THR A 419 9.15 20.65 16.04
C THR A 419 8.74 19.84 14.81
N PHE A 420 8.82 20.45 13.63
CA PHE A 420 9.03 19.70 12.40
C PHE A 420 10.53 19.47 12.29
N GLU A 421 10.98 18.28 12.68
CA GLU A 421 12.28 17.81 12.22
C GLU A 421 12.29 17.87 10.69
N LEU A 422 13.39 18.38 10.12
CA LEU A 422 13.59 18.50 8.67
C LEU A 422 13.81 17.11 8.05
N SER A 423 12.81 16.22 8.13
CA SER A 423 12.76 14.94 7.44
C SER A 423 12.12 15.11 6.05
N GLY A 424 12.36 14.16 5.14
CA GLY A 424 11.77 14.17 3.79
C GLY A 424 10.24 14.08 3.77
N GLU A 425 9.63 13.58 4.85
CA GLU A 425 8.18 13.47 5.04
C GLU A 425 7.54 14.86 5.27
N ALA A 426 8.17 15.69 6.10
CA ALA A 426 7.71 17.07 6.35
C ALA A 426 7.70 17.90 5.05
N ALA A 427 8.69 17.71 4.18
CA ALA A 427 8.75 18.38 2.88
C ALA A 427 7.61 18.00 1.93
N ARG A 428 7.12 16.74 1.97
CA ARG A 428 5.99 16.25 1.15
C ARG A 428 4.64 16.76 1.66
N ALA A 429 4.48 16.90 2.97
CA ALA A 429 3.24 17.42 3.57
C ALA A 429 3.05 18.93 3.33
N LEU A 430 4.14 19.72 3.30
CA LEU A 430 4.09 21.19 3.26
C LEU A 430 3.21 21.78 2.12
N PRO A 431 3.32 21.36 0.84
CA PRO A 431 2.47 21.91 -0.22
C PRO A 431 0.97 21.63 0.00
N ARG A 432 0.63 20.47 0.57
CA ARG A 432 -0.76 20.07 0.85
C ARG A 432 -1.34 20.92 1.99
N LEU A 433 -0.56 21.10 3.06
CA LEU A 433 -0.95 21.92 4.21
C LEU A 433 -1.04 23.41 3.83
N ALA A 434 -0.13 23.90 2.98
CA ALA A 434 -0.19 25.26 2.44
C ALA A 434 -1.46 25.47 1.60
N ARG A 435 -1.81 24.51 0.72
CA ARG A 435 -3.05 24.55 -0.05
C ARG A 435 -4.28 24.55 0.86
N LEU A 436 -4.29 23.69 1.88
CA LEU A 436 -5.40 23.60 2.85
C LEU A 436 -5.64 24.93 3.58
N ASN A 437 -4.57 25.60 4.03
CA ASN A 437 -4.64 26.92 4.66
C ASN A 437 -5.14 28.04 3.71
N GLN A 438 -5.05 27.84 2.40
CA GLN A 438 -5.50 28.79 1.38
C GLN A 438 -6.96 28.56 0.94
N ILE A 439 -7.62 27.49 1.38
CA ILE A 439 -9.01 27.23 1.01
C ILE A 439 -9.91 28.27 1.68
N GLN A 440 -10.61 29.03 0.85
CA GLN A 440 -11.60 30.03 1.23
C GLN A 440 -13.00 29.53 0.88
N PRO A 441 -14.08 30.11 1.43
CA PRO A 441 -15.46 29.67 1.16
C PRO A 441 -15.85 29.56 -0.32
N HIS A 442 -15.22 30.35 -1.18
CA HIS A 442 -15.49 30.40 -2.63
C HIS A 442 -14.42 29.67 -3.47
N THR A 443 -13.45 29.02 -2.84
CA THR A 443 -12.45 28.20 -3.55
C THR A 443 -13.16 27.05 -4.23
N LYS A 444 -12.91 26.86 -5.53
CA LYS A 444 -13.39 25.69 -6.27
C LYS A 444 -12.68 24.44 -5.79
N ILE A 445 -13.45 23.54 -5.18
CA ILE A 445 -12.96 22.26 -4.69
C ILE A 445 -14.12 21.31 -4.53
N SER A 446 -13.93 20.07 -4.98
CA SER A 446 -14.87 18.97 -4.84
C SER A 446 -14.14 17.65 -5.09
N LEU A 447 -14.80 16.54 -4.80
CA LEU A 447 -14.28 15.19 -5.08
C LEU A 447 -13.90 15.01 -6.55
N SER A 448 -14.81 15.35 -7.46
CA SER A 448 -14.53 15.22 -8.90
C SER A 448 -13.46 16.21 -9.38
N ALA A 449 -13.38 17.42 -8.82
CA ALA A 449 -12.34 18.38 -9.19
C ALA A 449 -10.93 17.87 -8.84
N LEU A 450 -10.77 17.24 -7.67
CA LEU A 450 -9.48 16.66 -7.25
C LEU A 450 -9.13 15.45 -8.11
N LEU A 451 -10.12 14.61 -8.46
CA LEU A 451 -9.93 13.49 -9.38
C LEU A 451 -9.49 13.98 -10.78
N ALA A 452 -10.09 15.05 -11.30
CA ALA A 452 -9.70 15.68 -12.55
C ALA A 452 -8.30 16.31 -12.50
N GLU A 453 -7.86 16.78 -11.33
CA GLU A 453 -6.48 17.22 -11.10
C GLU A 453 -5.49 16.05 -11.20
N GLN A 454 -5.77 14.91 -10.55
CA GLN A 454 -4.90 13.73 -10.64
C GLN A 454 -4.83 13.17 -12.07
N ARG A 455 -5.97 13.10 -12.76
CA ARG A 455 -6.02 12.73 -14.19
C ARG A 455 -5.13 13.62 -15.05
N ARG A 456 -5.17 14.95 -14.87
CA ARG A 456 -4.30 15.88 -15.63
C ARG A 456 -2.82 15.62 -15.40
N LYS A 457 -2.44 15.15 -14.20
CA LYS A 457 -1.06 14.80 -13.86
C LYS A 457 -0.64 13.44 -14.41
N ALA A 458 -1.53 12.45 -14.38
CA ALA A 458 -1.24 11.08 -14.80
C ALA A 458 -2.49 10.40 -15.42
N PRO A 459 -2.83 10.67 -16.69
CA PRO A 459 -4.06 10.12 -17.31
C PRO A 459 -4.09 8.59 -17.35
N ALA A 460 -2.94 7.98 -17.67
CA ALA A 460 -2.75 6.53 -17.65
C ALA A 460 -2.39 5.98 -16.25
N GLY A 461 -2.32 6.84 -15.23
CA GLY A 461 -2.04 6.43 -13.86
C GLY A 461 -3.15 5.58 -13.28
N GLU A 462 -2.78 4.64 -12.42
CA GLU A 462 -3.68 3.72 -11.73
C GLU A 462 -4.52 4.49 -10.69
N CYS A 463 -5.85 4.52 -10.86
CA CYS A 463 -6.76 5.22 -9.95
C CYS A 463 -7.31 4.28 -8.88
N PHE A 464 -7.96 3.19 -9.29
CA PHE A 464 -8.44 2.18 -8.34
C PHE A 464 -8.28 0.75 -8.84
N LEU A 465 -8.12 -0.17 -7.89
CA LEU A 465 -7.97 -1.61 -8.04
C LEU A 465 -9.24 -2.27 -7.49
N PHE A 466 -9.87 -3.13 -8.28
CA PHE A 466 -11.09 -3.85 -7.87
C PHE A 466 -11.25 -5.13 -8.68
N ASP A 467 -11.58 -6.25 -8.03
CA ASP A 467 -11.75 -7.58 -8.64
C ASP A 467 -10.60 -7.93 -9.61
N ASN A 468 -9.35 -7.76 -9.16
CA ASN A 468 -8.13 -7.99 -9.95
C ASN A 468 -7.93 -7.09 -11.18
N ARG A 469 -8.77 -6.06 -11.36
CA ARG A 469 -8.65 -5.10 -12.46
C ARG A 469 -8.14 -3.75 -12.00
N VAL A 470 -7.39 -3.11 -12.89
CA VAL A 470 -6.84 -1.78 -12.71
C VAL A 470 -7.63 -0.79 -13.55
N HIS A 471 -8.12 0.26 -12.91
CA HIS A 471 -8.82 1.34 -13.59
C HIS A 471 -7.95 2.59 -13.60
N THR A 472 -7.63 3.08 -14.80
CA THR A 472 -6.83 4.30 -14.97
C THR A 472 -7.65 5.56 -14.75
N TYR A 473 -7.02 6.68 -14.38
CA TYR A 473 -7.72 7.95 -14.21
C TYR A 473 -8.52 8.38 -15.46
N GLU A 474 -8.02 8.11 -16.67
CA GLU A 474 -8.72 8.44 -17.91
C GLU A 474 -9.96 7.54 -18.13
N ALA A 475 -9.84 6.23 -17.91
CA ALA A 475 -10.97 5.31 -18.02
C ALA A 475 -12.08 5.65 -17.01
N VAL A 476 -11.68 6.00 -15.79
CA VAL A 476 -12.59 6.47 -14.74
C VAL A 476 -13.26 7.78 -15.14
N ASN A 477 -12.52 8.71 -15.72
CA ASN A 477 -13.07 9.98 -16.19
C ASN A 477 -14.13 9.79 -17.26
N ILE A 478 -13.87 8.95 -18.27
CA ILE A 478 -14.83 8.61 -19.33
C ILE A 478 -16.10 8.02 -18.70
N ARG A 479 -15.94 7.10 -17.74
CA ARG A 479 -17.09 6.52 -17.04
C ARG A 479 -17.90 7.57 -16.28
N ILE A 480 -17.24 8.48 -15.57
CA ILE A 480 -17.93 9.57 -14.86
C ILE A 480 -18.68 10.48 -15.85
N ASP A 481 -18.07 10.83 -16.98
CA ASP A 481 -18.71 11.67 -18.00
C ASP A 481 -19.95 10.99 -18.60
N ASN A 482 -19.90 9.68 -18.83
CA ASN A 482 -21.05 8.90 -19.29
C ASN A 482 -22.18 8.89 -18.25
N VAL A 483 -21.84 8.68 -16.97
CA VAL A 483 -22.83 8.74 -15.87
C VAL A 483 -23.43 10.15 -15.76
N VAL A 484 -22.62 11.21 -15.85
CA VAL A 484 -23.11 12.60 -15.86
C VAL A 484 -24.13 12.82 -16.97
N ARG A 485 -23.86 12.34 -18.19
CA ARG A 485 -24.80 12.44 -19.32
C ARG A 485 -26.10 11.68 -19.04
N GLY A 486 -26.00 10.46 -18.53
CA GLY A 486 -27.16 9.69 -18.07
C GLY A 486 -28.00 10.47 -17.07
N LEU A 487 -27.38 10.98 -16.00
CA LEU A 487 -28.02 11.79 -14.95
C LEU A 487 -28.68 13.06 -15.51
N ILE A 488 -28.04 13.76 -16.44
CA ILE A 488 -28.61 14.95 -17.11
C ILE A 488 -29.87 14.59 -17.89
N SER A 489 -29.83 13.49 -18.65
CA SER A 489 -30.93 13.04 -19.51
C SER A 489 -32.19 12.66 -18.71
N VAL A 490 -32.00 12.12 -17.50
CA VAL A 490 -33.09 11.76 -16.57
C VAL A 490 -33.49 12.92 -15.65
N GLY A 491 -32.94 14.12 -15.85
CA GLY A 491 -33.39 15.35 -15.19
C GLY A 491 -32.65 15.76 -13.93
N VAL A 492 -31.51 15.14 -13.58
CA VAL A 492 -30.69 15.60 -12.45
C VAL A 492 -30.12 16.99 -12.73
N ARG A 493 -30.10 17.84 -11.71
CA ARG A 493 -29.64 19.24 -11.77
C ARG A 493 -28.66 19.55 -10.63
N PRO A 494 -27.85 20.62 -10.75
CA PRO A 494 -27.04 21.10 -9.63
C PRO A 494 -27.90 21.34 -8.38
N ALA A 495 -27.32 21.12 -7.20
CA ALA A 495 -27.97 21.16 -5.89
C ALA A 495 -29.10 20.15 -5.64
N ALA A 496 -29.41 19.25 -6.59
CA ALA A 496 -30.35 18.16 -6.33
C ALA A 496 -29.81 17.20 -5.27
N HIS A 497 -30.67 16.68 -4.40
CA HIS A 497 -30.31 15.70 -3.37
C HIS A 497 -30.59 14.30 -3.91
N VAL A 498 -29.53 13.57 -4.25
CA VAL A 498 -29.63 12.25 -4.87
C VAL A 498 -29.12 11.20 -3.90
N GLY A 499 -29.99 10.27 -3.53
CA GLY A 499 -29.67 9.12 -2.69
C GLY A 499 -28.71 8.17 -3.40
N ILE A 500 -27.76 7.58 -2.70
CA ILE A 500 -26.90 6.52 -3.20
C ILE A 500 -27.02 5.35 -2.22
N LEU A 501 -27.55 4.23 -2.69
CA LEU A 501 -27.56 2.96 -1.96
C LEU A 501 -26.93 1.91 -2.86
N MET A 502 -25.62 1.74 -2.70
CA MET A 502 -24.79 0.84 -3.49
C MET A 502 -23.73 0.20 -2.61
N GLU A 503 -23.38 -1.04 -2.92
CA GLU A 503 -22.19 -1.70 -2.41
C GLU A 503 -20.90 -0.98 -2.83
N THR A 504 -19.80 -1.21 -2.12
CA THR A 504 -18.49 -0.68 -2.51
C THR A 504 -18.04 -1.29 -3.83
N ARG A 505 -18.02 -0.48 -4.89
CA ARG A 505 -17.60 -0.87 -6.26
C ARG A 505 -17.23 0.34 -7.12
N PRO A 506 -16.54 0.15 -8.25
CA PRO A 506 -16.23 1.21 -9.21
C PRO A 506 -17.42 2.06 -9.65
N SER A 507 -18.59 1.45 -9.90
CA SER A 507 -19.79 2.20 -10.33
C SER A 507 -20.33 3.11 -9.23
N ALA A 508 -20.20 2.73 -7.94
CA ALA A 508 -20.59 3.57 -6.82
C ALA A 508 -19.70 4.82 -6.72
N LEU A 509 -18.37 4.66 -6.85
CA LEU A 509 -17.46 5.81 -6.92
C LEU A 509 -17.75 6.70 -8.13
N ALA A 510 -18.04 6.10 -9.29
CA ALA A 510 -18.40 6.85 -10.49
C ALA A 510 -19.70 7.65 -10.29
N ALA A 511 -20.71 7.09 -9.62
CA ALA A 511 -21.93 7.81 -9.28
C ALA A 511 -21.68 8.99 -8.33
N ILE A 512 -20.92 8.76 -7.25
CA ILE A 512 -20.54 9.82 -6.29
C ILE A 512 -19.78 10.94 -7.00
N ALA A 513 -18.79 10.59 -7.83
CA ALA A 513 -18.01 11.56 -8.58
C ALA A 513 -18.84 12.28 -9.65
N ALA A 514 -19.79 11.60 -10.31
CA ALA A 514 -20.68 12.22 -11.28
C ALA A 514 -21.62 13.24 -10.64
N LEU A 515 -22.17 12.94 -9.47
CA LEU A 515 -22.96 13.91 -8.70
C LEU A 515 -22.10 15.10 -8.27
N SER A 516 -20.89 14.86 -7.78
CA SER A 516 -19.90 15.92 -7.48
C SER A 516 -19.57 16.78 -8.70
N ARG A 517 -19.40 16.16 -9.88
CA ARG A 517 -19.12 16.84 -11.17
C ARG A 517 -20.28 17.69 -11.65
N LEU A 518 -21.52 17.29 -11.34
CA LEU A 518 -22.74 18.06 -11.62
C LEU A 518 -22.96 19.21 -10.63
N GLY A 519 -22.33 19.16 -9.45
CA GLY A 519 -22.67 20.03 -8.32
C GLY A 519 -23.95 19.62 -7.59
N ALA A 520 -24.34 18.35 -7.68
CA ALA A 520 -25.44 17.77 -6.89
C ALA A 520 -24.94 17.25 -5.53
N VAL A 521 -25.84 17.09 -4.58
CA VAL A 521 -25.54 16.55 -3.24
C VAL A 521 -25.73 15.04 -3.25
N ALA A 522 -24.68 14.31 -2.90
CA ALA A 522 -24.73 12.85 -2.74
C ALA A 522 -25.18 12.50 -1.32
N VAL A 523 -26.37 11.90 -1.21
CA VAL A 523 -26.94 11.45 0.06
C VAL A 523 -26.64 9.97 0.24
N MET A 524 -25.70 9.65 1.12
CA MET A 524 -25.18 8.29 1.30
C MET A 524 -26.13 7.47 2.17
N LEU A 525 -26.96 6.62 1.56
CA LEU A 525 -27.96 5.80 2.25
C LEU A 525 -27.30 4.49 2.75
N PRO A 526 -27.42 4.14 4.05
CA PRO A 526 -26.88 2.89 4.56
C PRO A 526 -27.78 1.70 4.16
N PRO A 527 -27.25 0.64 3.52
CA PRO A 527 -27.99 -0.60 3.27
C PRO A 527 -28.44 -1.27 4.57
N GLY A 528 -29.61 -1.90 4.57
CA GLY A 528 -30.22 -2.56 5.73
C GLY A 528 -30.70 -1.63 6.83
N GLY A 529 -30.58 -0.31 6.66
CA GLY A 529 -31.01 0.70 7.62
C GLY A 529 -32.45 1.17 7.44
N ASP A 530 -32.88 2.13 8.27
CA ASP A 530 -34.15 2.84 8.07
C ASP A 530 -34.05 3.83 6.89
N ILE A 531 -34.13 3.29 5.67
CA ILE A 531 -34.01 4.04 4.41
C ILE A 531 -35.11 5.10 4.30
N ALA A 532 -36.33 4.82 4.78
CA ALA A 532 -37.44 5.76 4.70
C ALA A 532 -37.13 7.03 5.51
N THR A 533 -36.63 6.87 6.74
CA THR A 533 -36.18 7.98 7.58
C THR A 533 -34.97 8.68 6.97
N ALA A 534 -33.99 7.94 6.43
CA ALA A 534 -32.82 8.52 5.77
C ALA A 534 -33.21 9.38 4.54
N VAL A 535 -34.09 8.88 3.68
CA VAL A 535 -34.64 9.59 2.51
C VAL A 535 -35.33 10.88 2.93
N LYS A 536 -36.10 10.85 4.03
CA LYS A 536 -36.78 12.04 4.57
C LYS A 536 -35.78 13.06 5.13
N LEU A 537 -34.86 12.63 5.99
CA LEU A 537 -33.86 13.51 6.63
C LEU A 537 -32.88 14.10 5.61
N GLY A 538 -32.52 13.32 4.59
CA GLY A 538 -31.64 13.75 3.49
C GLY A 538 -32.34 14.56 2.41
N ASN A 539 -33.67 14.74 2.48
CA ASN A 539 -34.48 15.38 1.44
C ASN A 539 -34.22 14.79 0.04
N VAL A 540 -34.20 13.45 -0.06
CA VAL A 540 -33.83 12.75 -1.29
C VAL A 540 -34.95 12.79 -2.33
N ASP A 541 -34.60 13.25 -3.54
CA ASP A 541 -35.55 13.35 -4.66
C ASP A 541 -35.62 12.06 -5.49
N ARG A 542 -34.50 11.33 -5.58
CA ARG A 542 -34.30 10.12 -6.39
C ARG A 542 -33.10 9.34 -5.89
N ILE A 543 -33.06 8.03 -6.13
CA ILE A 543 -32.06 7.13 -5.57
C ILE A 543 -31.29 6.44 -6.69
N ILE A 544 -29.96 6.49 -6.66
CA ILE A 544 -29.07 5.66 -7.46
C ILE A 544 -28.78 4.38 -6.67
N THR A 545 -28.91 3.23 -7.32
CA THR A 545 -28.65 1.93 -6.70
C THR A 545 -27.94 0.97 -7.64
N ASP A 546 -27.34 -0.07 -7.10
CA ASP A 546 -26.80 -1.18 -7.88
C ASP A 546 -27.89 -2.24 -8.15
N PRO A 547 -27.69 -3.14 -9.13
CA PRO A 547 -28.58 -4.27 -9.39
C PRO A 547 -29.10 -4.99 -8.15
N GLU A 548 -28.20 -5.22 -7.19
CA GLU A 548 -28.41 -6.09 -6.05
C GLU A 548 -29.36 -5.48 -5.01
N ASN A 549 -29.38 -4.15 -4.89
CA ASN A 549 -30.18 -3.45 -3.90
C ASN A 549 -31.46 -2.78 -4.45
N VAL A 550 -31.81 -3.03 -5.72
CA VAL A 550 -33.01 -2.44 -6.35
C VAL A 550 -34.27 -2.68 -5.51
N GLN A 551 -34.49 -3.90 -5.03
CA GLN A 551 -35.70 -4.24 -4.26
C GLN A 551 -35.81 -3.46 -2.95
N GLU A 552 -34.68 -3.17 -2.32
CA GLU A 552 -34.64 -2.45 -1.04
C GLU A 552 -35.06 -0.98 -1.22
N VAL A 553 -34.64 -0.34 -2.31
CA VAL A 553 -34.94 1.07 -2.58
C VAL A 553 -36.34 1.30 -3.15
N LEU A 554 -36.97 0.29 -3.76
CA LEU A 554 -38.34 0.40 -4.27
C LEU A 554 -39.34 0.75 -3.16
N ALA A 555 -39.13 0.21 -1.96
CA ALA A 555 -39.96 0.50 -0.78
C ALA A 555 -39.90 1.97 -0.34
N ALA A 556 -38.88 2.73 -0.76
CA ALA A 556 -38.74 4.15 -0.40
C ALA A 556 -39.66 5.08 -1.21
N GLY A 557 -40.32 4.60 -2.28
CA GLY A 557 -41.29 5.38 -3.06
C GLY A 557 -40.69 6.57 -3.81
N ARG A 558 -39.42 6.47 -4.23
CA ARG A 558 -38.71 7.49 -5.03
C ARG A 558 -38.29 6.93 -6.39
N PRO A 559 -38.11 7.78 -7.43
CA PRO A 559 -37.53 7.34 -8.70
C PRO A 559 -36.18 6.66 -8.48
N VAL A 560 -35.99 5.49 -9.09
CA VAL A 560 -34.78 4.67 -8.95
C VAL A 560 -33.97 4.70 -10.24
N LEU A 561 -32.68 4.97 -10.10
CA LEU A 561 -31.71 4.95 -11.17
C LEU A 561 -30.74 3.79 -10.92
N VAL A 562 -30.76 2.76 -11.75
CA VAL A 562 -29.86 1.61 -11.56
C VAL A 562 -28.55 1.84 -12.30
N LEU A 563 -27.42 1.59 -11.63
CA LEU A 563 -26.08 1.73 -12.20
C LEU A 563 -25.18 0.54 -11.79
N GLY A 564 -24.50 -0.07 -12.76
CA GLY A 564 -23.61 -1.22 -12.56
C GLY A 564 -24.15 -2.51 -13.17
N GLY A 565 -23.36 -3.59 -13.07
CA GLY A 565 -23.70 -4.94 -13.54
C GLY A 565 -23.45 -5.22 -15.03
N GLY A 566 -23.01 -4.23 -15.81
CA GLY A 566 -22.62 -4.37 -17.22
C GLY A 566 -23.78 -4.33 -18.22
N ASP A 567 -23.46 -4.06 -19.49
CA ASP A 567 -24.42 -3.71 -20.55
C ASP A 567 -25.34 -4.87 -20.98
N ALA A 568 -24.96 -6.11 -20.67
CA ALA A 568 -25.62 -7.32 -21.16
C ALA A 568 -26.70 -7.90 -20.22
N ARG A 569 -27.07 -7.21 -19.14
CA ARG A 569 -28.05 -7.73 -18.18
C ARG A 569 -29.45 -7.14 -18.40
N GLY A 570 -30.46 -7.97 -18.19
CA GLY A 570 -31.84 -7.51 -18.03
C GLY A 570 -32.13 -7.21 -16.56
N LEU A 571 -32.88 -6.14 -16.29
CA LEU A 571 -33.46 -5.87 -14.98
C LEU A 571 -34.81 -6.58 -14.85
N SER A 572 -34.95 -7.49 -13.89
CA SER A 572 -36.24 -8.10 -13.53
C SER A 572 -37.02 -7.17 -12.60
N VAL A 573 -37.53 -6.07 -13.15
CA VAL A 573 -38.32 -5.08 -12.40
C VAL A 573 -39.67 -4.91 -13.10
N ASP A 574 -40.75 -4.88 -12.30
CA ASP A 574 -42.09 -4.63 -12.82
C ASP A 574 -42.18 -3.20 -13.41
N SER A 575 -42.74 -3.10 -14.61
CA SER A 575 -43.06 -1.86 -15.33
C SER A 575 -43.89 -0.83 -14.53
N ALA A 576 -44.51 -1.24 -13.42
CA ALA A 576 -45.23 -0.34 -12.51
C ALA A 576 -44.34 0.62 -11.70
N HIS A 577 -43.03 0.36 -11.60
CA HIS A 577 -42.09 1.19 -10.83
C HIS A 577 -41.34 2.18 -11.74
N ASP A 578 -41.10 3.40 -11.24
CA ASP A 578 -40.28 4.41 -11.92
C ASP A 578 -38.79 4.07 -11.78
N VAL A 579 -38.34 3.10 -12.57
CA VAL A 579 -36.96 2.59 -12.60
C VAL A 579 -36.34 2.84 -13.95
N ILE A 580 -35.19 3.51 -13.95
CA ILE A 580 -34.40 3.78 -15.16
C ILE A 580 -33.05 3.09 -15.02
N ASP A 581 -32.71 2.23 -15.98
CA ASP A 581 -31.37 1.65 -16.08
C ASP A 581 -30.43 2.66 -16.77
N LEU A 582 -29.46 3.20 -16.03
CA LEU A 582 -28.49 4.13 -16.57
C LEU A 582 -27.50 3.45 -17.53
N GLU A 583 -27.33 2.13 -17.48
CA GLU A 583 -26.46 1.40 -18.42
C GLU A 583 -27.08 1.28 -19.82
N GLN A 584 -28.40 1.43 -19.95
CA GLN A 584 -29.11 1.34 -21.24
C GLN A 584 -29.18 2.69 -21.97
N ILE A 585 -28.68 3.77 -21.36
CA ILE A 585 -28.64 5.10 -21.97
C ILE A 585 -27.36 5.20 -22.81
N ASP A 586 -27.49 5.41 -24.12
CA ASP A 586 -26.34 5.75 -24.96
C ASP A 586 -25.86 7.18 -24.67
N PRO A 587 -24.70 7.36 -24.00
CA PRO A 587 -24.23 8.68 -23.62
C PRO A 587 -23.87 9.55 -24.84
N THR A 588 -23.56 8.94 -25.99
CA THR A 588 -23.17 9.69 -27.21
C THR A 588 -24.35 10.46 -27.82
N THR A 589 -25.58 10.04 -27.52
CA THR A 589 -26.81 10.69 -27.99
C THR A 589 -27.26 11.85 -27.09
N VAL A 590 -26.72 11.98 -25.88
CA VAL A 590 -27.12 13.01 -24.92
C VAL A 590 -26.40 14.33 -25.21
N SER A 591 -27.14 15.36 -25.63
CA SER A 591 -26.60 16.72 -25.75
C SER A 591 -26.43 17.37 -24.37
N LEU A 592 -25.24 17.92 -24.09
CA LEU A 592 -25.01 18.66 -22.86
C LEU A 592 -25.74 20.02 -22.91
N PRO A 593 -26.51 20.38 -21.88
CA PRO A 593 -27.23 21.65 -21.84
C PRO A 593 -26.29 22.81 -21.49
N GLY A 594 -26.62 24.03 -21.93
CA GLY A 594 -25.75 25.21 -21.74
C GLY A 594 -25.51 25.63 -20.29
N TRP A 595 -26.34 25.15 -19.35
CA TRP A 595 -26.12 25.37 -17.91
C TRP A 595 -25.07 24.44 -17.31
N TYR A 596 -24.75 23.32 -17.97
CA TYR A 596 -23.81 22.35 -17.44
C TYR A 596 -22.40 22.91 -17.47
N ARG A 597 -21.76 22.89 -16.31
CA ARG A 597 -20.34 23.19 -16.12
C ARG A 597 -19.75 22.09 -15.26
N PRO A 598 -18.69 21.39 -15.70
CA PRO A 598 -18.07 20.36 -14.89
C PRO A 598 -17.44 20.98 -13.64
N ASP A 599 -17.58 20.26 -12.53
CA ASP A 599 -16.95 20.57 -11.25
C ASP A 599 -17.24 22.00 -10.75
N PRO A 600 -18.53 22.40 -10.62
CA PRO A 600 -18.87 23.76 -10.21
C PRO A 600 -18.68 24.00 -8.70
N GLY A 601 -18.56 22.92 -7.91
CA GLY A 601 -18.58 22.94 -6.46
C GLY A 601 -17.52 23.86 -5.82
N ILE A 602 -17.96 24.67 -4.87
CA ILE A 602 -17.08 25.51 -4.04
C ILE A 602 -17.09 25.04 -2.58
N ALA A 603 -16.03 25.41 -1.85
CA ALA A 603 -15.75 24.91 -0.50
C ALA A 603 -16.94 25.01 0.48
N ARG A 604 -17.69 26.12 0.48
CA ARG A 604 -18.84 26.31 1.40
C ARG A 604 -20.08 25.48 1.06
N GLU A 605 -20.19 24.95 -0.15
CA GLU A 605 -21.37 24.24 -0.60
C GLU A 605 -21.43 22.83 -0.03
N LEU A 606 -22.65 22.35 0.20
CA LEU A 606 -22.93 20.99 0.64
C LEU A 606 -22.51 20.00 -0.46
N ALA A 607 -21.74 18.98 -0.09
CA ALA A 607 -21.28 17.94 -0.99
C ALA A 607 -21.94 16.59 -0.70
N PHE A 608 -22.03 16.24 0.59
CA PHE A 608 -22.55 14.95 1.03
C PHE A 608 -23.51 15.11 2.22
N ILE A 609 -24.46 14.19 2.33
CA ILE A 609 -25.18 13.90 3.57
C ILE A 609 -24.88 12.45 3.93
N ILE A 610 -24.36 12.23 5.14
CA ILE A 610 -24.04 10.91 5.68
C ILE A 610 -24.88 10.69 6.94
N PHE A 611 -25.31 9.47 7.19
CA PHE A 611 -26.09 9.14 8.39
C PHE A 611 -25.22 8.48 9.45
N ALA A 612 -25.48 8.82 10.70
CA ALA A 612 -24.91 8.17 11.87
C ALA A 612 -26.03 7.81 12.84
N GLU A 613 -25.86 6.72 13.57
CA GLU A 613 -26.78 6.32 14.64
C GLU A 613 -26.22 6.78 15.99
N SER A 614 -27.00 7.53 16.75
CA SER A 614 -26.66 8.00 18.09
C SER A 614 -27.81 7.76 19.04
N GLY A 615 -27.58 7.00 20.12
CA GLY A 615 -28.62 6.65 21.10
C GLY A 615 -29.84 5.93 20.50
N GLY A 616 -29.66 5.15 19.44
CA GLY A 616 -30.75 4.46 18.72
C GLY A 616 -31.56 5.36 17.76
N ARG A 617 -31.10 6.59 17.49
CA ARG A 617 -31.71 7.52 16.53
C ARG A 617 -30.79 7.79 15.36
N LEU A 618 -31.35 7.78 14.15
CA LEU A 618 -30.64 8.15 12.93
C LEU A 618 -30.51 9.68 12.82
N GLU A 619 -29.29 10.16 12.59
CA GLU A 619 -28.97 11.58 12.42
C GLU A 619 -28.30 11.84 11.06
N ALA A 620 -28.78 12.86 10.34
CA ALA A 620 -28.17 13.32 9.10
C ALA A 620 -27.04 14.31 9.39
N LYS A 621 -25.83 14.02 8.90
CA LYS A 621 -24.64 14.85 9.02
C LYS A 621 -24.32 15.47 7.67
N GLN A 622 -24.31 16.80 7.64
CA GLN A 622 -24.03 17.59 6.45
C GLN A 622 -22.52 17.80 6.28
N ILE A 623 -22.00 17.47 5.10
CA ILE A 623 -20.57 17.56 4.77
C ILE A 623 -20.41 18.53 3.61
N THR A 624 -19.76 19.66 3.85
CA THR A 624 -19.39 20.61 2.79
C THR A 624 -18.17 20.13 2.00
N ASN A 625 -17.95 20.71 0.82
CA ASN A 625 -16.72 20.48 0.06
C ASN A 625 -15.46 20.87 0.86
N TYR A 626 -15.54 21.91 1.71
CA TYR A 626 -14.47 22.31 2.63
C TYR A 626 -14.15 21.20 3.62
N ARG A 627 -15.17 20.67 4.31
CA ARG A 627 -14.98 19.61 5.31
C ARG A 627 -14.42 18.33 4.68
N TRP A 628 -14.90 17.99 3.48
CA TRP A 628 -14.33 16.88 2.72
C TRP A 628 -12.86 17.13 2.36
N ALA A 629 -12.52 18.32 1.86
CA ALA A 629 -11.15 18.68 1.51
C ALA A 629 -10.21 18.71 2.72
N LEU A 630 -10.69 19.21 3.86
CA LEU A 630 -9.97 19.23 5.13
C LEU A 630 -9.60 17.80 5.55
N SER A 631 -10.56 16.86 5.48
CA SER A 631 -10.28 15.45 5.74
C SER A 631 -9.31 14.86 4.71
N ALA A 632 -9.50 15.14 3.41
CA ALA A 632 -8.66 14.62 2.34
C ALA A 632 -7.19 15.04 2.48
N PHE A 633 -6.92 16.34 2.58
CA PHE A 633 -5.55 16.85 2.74
C PHE A 633 -4.97 16.55 4.12
N GLY A 634 -5.81 16.56 5.17
CA GLY A 634 -5.42 16.19 6.53
C GLY A 634 -4.91 14.76 6.59
N THR A 635 -5.71 13.79 6.09
CA THR A 635 -5.31 12.38 6.03
C THR A 635 -4.08 12.17 5.15
N ALA A 636 -4.03 12.76 3.94
CA ALA A 636 -2.87 12.62 3.07
C ALA A 636 -1.57 13.15 3.67
N SER A 637 -1.65 14.18 4.52
CA SER A 637 -0.49 14.75 5.19
C SER A 637 -0.11 13.97 6.44
N ALA A 638 -1.09 13.57 7.25
CA ALA A 638 -0.87 12.84 8.50
C ALA A 638 -0.37 11.40 8.27
N ALA A 639 -0.85 10.74 7.22
CA ALA A 639 -0.43 9.41 6.82
C ALA A 639 0.76 9.40 5.83
N ASP A 640 1.27 10.59 5.48
CA ASP A 640 2.35 10.79 4.53
C ASP A 640 2.13 10.02 3.21
N LEU A 641 0.93 10.15 2.65
CA LEU A 641 0.53 9.38 1.46
C LEU A 641 1.23 9.89 0.20
N ASP A 642 1.64 9.01 -0.70
CA ASP A 642 2.11 9.40 -2.02
C ASP A 642 1.74 8.39 -3.13
N ARG A 643 2.34 8.54 -4.32
CA ARG A 643 2.06 7.71 -5.51
C ARG A 643 2.55 6.25 -5.37
N GLY A 644 3.47 5.98 -4.44
CA GLY A 644 3.92 4.64 -4.10
C GLY A 644 2.92 3.88 -3.24
N ASP A 645 2.02 4.59 -2.55
CA ASP A 645 1.04 3.96 -1.69
C ASP A 645 -0.16 3.35 -2.44
N THR A 646 -0.65 2.26 -1.88
CA THR A 646 -1.97 1.71 -2.16
C THR A 646 -2.79 1.76 -0.88
N VAL A 647 -3.84 2.58 -0.88
CA VAL A 647 -4.75 2.73 0.24
C VAL A 647 -5.93 1.78 0.07
N TYR A 648 -6.13 0.89 1.03
CA TYR A 648 -7.18 -0.11 1.02
C TYR A 648 -8.46 0.40 1.69
N CYS A 649 -9.52 0.50 0.89
CA CYS A 649 -10.85 0.91 1.29
C CYS A 649 -11.70 -0.34 1.58
N LEU A 650 -11.58 -0.81 2.82
CA LEU A 650 -12.30 -1.96 3.33
C LEU A 650 -13.73 -1.61 3.79
N ALA A 651 -13.90 -0.44 4.40
CA ALA A 651 -15.19 -0.02 4.93
C ALA A 651 -16.14 0.48 3.82
N PRO A 652 -17.47 0.36 4.01
CA PRO A 652 -18.46 0.80 3.03
C PRO A 652 -18.34 2.29 2.64
N LEU A 653 -18.60 2.62 1.37
CA LEU A 653 -18.49 4.00 0.87
C LEU A 653 -19.46 4.99 1.52
N HIS A 654 -20.57 4.51 2.12
CA HIS A 654 -21.49 5.38 2.85
C HIS A 654 -20.95 5.82 4.22
N HIS A 655 -19.87 5.20 4.71
CA HIS A 655 -19.23 5.59 5.95
C HIS A 655 -18.26 6.77 5.74
N SER A 656 -18.23 7.69 6.70
CA SER A 656 -17.41 8.92 6.60
C SER A 656 -15.92 8.63 6.51
N SER A 657 -15.40 7.63 7.23
CA SER A 657 -13.97 7.27 7.16
C SER A 657 -13.55 6.80 5.78
N SER A 658 -14.40 6.08 5.06
CA SER A 658 -14.12 5.66 3.68
C SER A 658 -14.15 6.84 2.73
N LEU A 659 -15.26 7.59 2.70
CA LEU A 659 -15.44 8.63 1.68
C LEU A 659 -14.56 9.86 1.88
N LEU A 660 -14.40 10.31 3.13
CA LEU A 660 -13.65 11.55 3.43
C LEU A 660 -12.16 11.25 3.66
N ALA A 661 -11.85 10.29 4.53
CA ALA A 661 -10.46 10.01 4.92
C ALA A 661 -9.75 9.11 3.90
N THR A 662 -10.32 7.95 3.56
CA THR A 662 -9.65 6.94 2.72
C THR A 662 -9.57 7.39 1.28
N ILE A 663 -10.73 7.60 0.64
CA ILE A 663 -10.82 8.02 -0.76
C ILE A 663 -10.26 9.44 -0.92
N GLY A 664 -10.66 10.37 -0.04
CA GLY A 664 -10.14 11.74 -0.07
C GLY A 664 -8.63 11.80 0.15
N GLY A 665 -8.11 11.08 1.15
CA GLY A 665 -6.69 10.98 1.45
C GLY A 665 -5.88 10.43 0.28
N ALA A 666 -6.30 9.30 -0.29
CA ALA A 666 -5.64 8.71 -1.45
C ALA A 666 -5.64 9.67 -2.66
N MET A 667 -6.78 10.33 -2.94
CA MET A 667 -6.86 11.31 -4.03
C MET A 667 -5.98 12.54 -3.80
N ALA A 668 -5.87 13.05 -2.57
CA ALA A 668 -5.00 14.17 -2.23
C ALA A 668 -3.51 13.77 -2.23
N GLY A 669 -3.22 12.53 -1.83
CA GLY A 669 -1.89 11.92 -1.87
C GLY A 669 -1.42 11.61 -3.30
N GLY A 670 -2.34 11.33 -4.21
CA GLY A 670 -2.06 10.75 -5.53
C GLY A 670 -1.82 9.24 -5.47
N SER A 671 -2.26 8.59 -4.40
CA SER A 671 -2.12 7.17 -4.13
C SER A 671 -3.17 6.35 -4.89
N ARG A 672 -2.90 5.04 -5.02
CA ARG A 672 -3.86 4.08 -5.57
C ARG A 672 -4.91 3.74 -4.54
N ILE A 673 -6.12 3.43 -4.98
CA ILE A 673 -7.22 3.01 -4.11
C ILE A 673 -7.54 1.54 -4.39
N ALA A 674 -7.31 0.65 -3.44
CA ALA A 674 -7.78 -0.74 -3.52
C ALA A 674 -9.16 -0.85 -2.88
N LEU A 675 -10.17 -1.23 -3.65
CA LEU A 675 -11.56 -1.39 -3.19
C LEU A 675 -11.82 -2.88 -2.91
N SER A 676 -12.43 -3.18 -1.76
CA SER A 676 -12.88 -4.54 -1.45
C SER A 676 -14.40 -4.65 -1.39
N ARG A 677 -14.89 -5.88 -1.64
CA ARG A 677 -16.30 -6.25 -1.51
C ARG A 677 -16.60 -6.63 -0.06
N GLY A 678 -16.71 -5.62 0.81
CA GLY A 678 -16.99 -5.82 2.24
C GLY A 678 -15.85 -6.51 2.98
N LEU A 679 -16.13 -6.90 4.23
CA LEU A 679 -15.15 -7.55 5.10
C LEU A 679 -15.18 -9.07 4.93
N ASP A 680 -14.04 -9.64 4.55
CA ASP A 680 -13.78 -11.07 4.47
C ASP A 680 -12.31 -11.30 4.87
N PRO A 681 -12.02 -11.91 6.03
CA PRO A 681 -10.65 -12.08 6.52
C PRO A 681 -9.74 -12.88 5.57
N ALA A 682 -10.26 -13.94 4.93
CA ALA A 682 -9.47 -14.73 3.98
C ALA A 682 -9.11 -13.91 2.74
N ARG A 683 -10.07 -13.15 2.23
CA ARG A 683 -9.85 -12.24 1.09
C ARG A 683 -8.92 -11.08 1.46
N PHE A 684 -9.03 -10.56 2.68
CA PHE A 684 -8.15 -9.50 3.18
C PHE A 684 -6.68 -9.90 3.01
N VAL A 685 -6.29 -11.09 3.48
CA VAL A 685 -4.91 -11.58 3.37
C VAL A 685 -4.48 -11.69 1.90
N GLU A 686 -5.33 -12.19 1.02
CA GLU A 686 -4.99 -12.24 -0.41
C GLU A 686 -4.84 -10.86 -1.05
N GLU A 687 -5.77 -9.94 -0.76
CA GLU A 687 -5.85 -8.62 -1.37
C GLU A 687 -4.72 -7.70 -0.91
N ILE A 688 -4.26 -7.80 0.35
CA ILE A 688 -3.12 -6.99 0.80
C ILE A 688 -1.86 -7.28 -0.03
N HIS A 689 -1.58 -8.55 -0.34
CA HIS A 689 -0.44 -8.92 -1.18
C HIS A 689 -0.72 -8.67 -2.66
N ARG A 690 -1.93 -9.00 -3.13
CA ARG A 690 -2.28 -8.89 -4.56
C ARG A 690 -2.30 -7.46 -5.05
N TYR A 691 -2.85 -6.55 -4.25
CA TYR A 691 -2.92 -5.12 -4.58
C TYR A 691 -1.72 -4.33 -4.06
N GLY A 692 -0.84 -4.95 -3.28
CA GLY A 692 0.29 -4.29 -2.63
C GLY A 692 -0.16 -3.15 -1.75
N VAL A 693 -1.03 -3.49 -0.79
CA VAL A 693 -1.64 -2.55 0.16
C VAL A 693 -0.58 -2.08 1.16
N THR A 694 -0.27 -0.79 1.13
CA THR A 694 0.65 -0.17 2.09
C THR A 694 -0.11 0.48 3.25
N VAL A 695 -1.32 0.96 3.00
CA VAL A 695 -2.14 1.65 4.00
C VAL A 695 -3.52 1.02 4.08
N VAL A 696 -3.91 0.54 5.26
CA VAL A 696 -5.23 -0.04 5.51
C VAL A 696 -6.08 0.99 6.26
N SER A 697 -7.22 1.39 5.69
CA SER A 697 -8.22 2.10 6.48
C SER A 697 -9.14 1.14 7.21
N TYR A 698 -9.40 1.41 8.49
CA TYR A 698 -10.24 0.57 9.33
C TYR A 698 -11.38 1.33 10.01
N THR A 699 -12.47 0.60 10.30
CA THR A 699 -13.21 0.78 11.56
C THR A 699 -12.73 -0.30 12.51
N TRP A 700 -12.42 0.03 13.77
CA TRP A 700 -11.53 -0.80 14.58
C TRP A 700 -12.06 -2.23 14.80
N SER A 701 -13.36 -2.39 14.87
CA SER A 701 -14.05 -3.68 15.00
C SER A 701 -13.93 -4.59 13.79
N MET A 702 -13.63 -4.07 12.60
CA MET A 702 -13.25 -4.88 11.44
C MET A 702 -11.88 -5.54 11.68
N MET A 703 -10.94 -4.81 12.28
CA MET A 703 -9.63 -5.37 12.64
C MET A 703 -9.76 -6.51 13.65
N ARG A 704 -10.72 -6.44 14.56
CA ARG A 704 -11.03 -7.55 15.47
C ARG A 704 -11.36 -8.84 14.71
N GLN A 705 -12.31 -8.77 13.76
CA GLN A 705 -12.69 -9.92 12.94
C GLN A 705 -11.54 -10.45 12.09
N ILE A 706 -10.71 -9.55 11.54
CA ILE A 706 -9.50 -9.95 10.80
C ILE A 706 -8.58 -10.73 11.74
N LEU A 707 -8.25 -10.15 12.91
CA LEU A 707 -7.33 -10.67 13.92
C LEU A 707 -7.75 -11.97 14.62
N ASP A 708 -9.01 -12.36 14.52
CA ASP A 708 -9.54 -13.57 15.14
C ASP A 708 -9.50 -14.79 14.19
N GLU A 709 -9.19 -14.57 12.91
CA GLU A 709 -9.15 -15.66 11.92
C GLU A 709 -7.82 -16.42 11.98
N ASP A 710 -7.86 -17.75 12.10
CA ASP A 710 -6.65 -18.62 12.15
C ASP A 710 -5.77 -18.48 10.90
N LEU A 711 -6.35 -17.99 9.79
CA LEU A 711 -5.67 -17.72 8.51
C LEU A 711 -4.71 -16.52 8.56
N LEU A 712 -4.71 -15.74 9.64
CA LEU A 712 -3.74 -14.66 9.86
C LEU A 712 -2.34 -15.13 10.28
N LEU A 713 -2.09 -16.43 10.27
CA LEU A 713 -0.73 -16.92 10.06
C LEU A 713 -0.28 -16.44 8.67
N LEU A 714 0.06 -15.16 8.57
CA LEU A 714 0.81 -14.60 7.46
C LEU A 714 2.09 -15.44 7.44
N ASP A 715 2.18 -16.38 6.49
CA ASP A 715 3.34 -17.23 6.25
C ASP A 715 4.52 -16.36 5.71
N GLY A 716 4.79 -15.20 6.31
CA GLY A 716 5.81 -14.26 5.86
C GLY A 716 5.44 -12.79 6.01
N THR A 717 6.16 -11.99 5.23
CA THR A 717 6.19 -10.52 5.23
C THR A 717 5.01 -9.88 4.50
N HIS A 718 4.41 -8.81 5.03
CA HIS A 718 3.33 -8.06 4.38
C HIS A 718 3.78 -6.65 3.92
N PRO A 719 3.09 -6.03 2.94
CA PRO A 719 3.41 -4.67 2.48
C PRO A 719 2.87 -3.54 3.36
N VAL A 720 1.98 -3.86 4.31
CA VAL A 720 1.30 -2.84 5.13
C VAL A 720 2.31 -2.11 6.02
N ARG A 721 2.38 -0.78 5.90
CA ARG A 721 3.18 0.12 6.76
C ARG A 721 2.34 0.89 7.77
N LEU A 722 1.04 1.08 7.50
CA LEU A 722 0.20 1.96 8.29
C LEU A 722 -1.27 1.52 8.30
N PHE A 723 -1.87 1.51 9.49
CA PHE A 723 -3.31 1.42 9.68
C PHE A 723 -3.86 2.81 10.03
N ILE A 724 -4.87 3.29 9.29
CA ILE A 724 -5.49 4.61 9.52
C ILE A 724 -6.94 4.46 9.93
N GLY A 725 -7.33 5.05 11.05
CA GLY A 725 -8.71 4.93 11.53
C GLY A 725 -8.98 5.68 12.82
N SER A 726 -10.00 5.25 13.54
CA SER A 726 -10.48 5.94 14.74
C SER A 726 -11.11 4.98 15.72
N GLY A 727 -10.82 5.17 17.01
CA GLY A 727 -11.46 4.52 18.15
C GLY A 727 -10.94 3.14 18.50
N MET A 728 -9.73 2.77 18.07
CA MET A 728 -9.18 1.43 18.33
C MET A 728 -8.84 1.26 19.81
N PRO A 729 -9.42 0.27 20.51
CA PRO A 729 -9.08 0.01 21.91
C PRO A 729 -7.61 -0.41 22.07
N PRO A 730 -6.93 -0.02 23.16
CA PRO A 730 -5.51 -0.31 23.37
C PRO A 730 -5.09 -1.78 23.21
N GLY A 731 -5.89 -2.74 23.69
CA GLY A 731 -5.57 -4.15 23.51
C GLY A 731 -5.62 -4.61 22.05
N LEU A 732 -6.58 -4.09 21.29
CA LEU A 732 -6.69 -4.38 19.86
C LEU A 732 -5.57 -3.70 19.06
N TRP A 733 -5.18 -2.49 19.44
CA TRP A 733 -4.02 -1.80 18.90
C TRP A 733 -2.77 -2.66 19.01
N LYS A 734 -2.48 -3.13 20.23
CA LYS A 734 -1.31 -3.97 20.49
C LYS A 734 -1.33 -5.25 19.66
N ARG A 735 -2.46 -5.96 19.61
CA ARG A 735 -2.63 -7.15 18.76
C ARG A 735 -2.38 -6.84 17.28
N THR A 736 -2.87 -5.70 16.80
CA THR A 736 -2.70 -5.29 15.41
C THR A 736 -1.23 -5.03 15.09
N THR A 737 -0.53 -4.25 15.91
CA THR A 737 0.89 -3.95 15.69
C THR A 737 1.79 -5.18 15.85
N GLU A 738 1.42 -6.13 16.73
CA GLU A 738 2.15 -7.40 16.88
C GLU A 738 1.95 -8.33 15.67
N ALA A 739 0.72 -8.40 15.14
CA ALA A 739 0.41 -9.25 13.98
C ALA A 739 0.95 -8.69 12.65
N PHE A 740 1.12 -7.36 12.57
CA PHE A 740 1.54 -6.66 11.36
C PHE A 740 2.85 -5.87 11.55
N ASP A 741 3.80 -6.34 12.36
CA ASP A 741 5.09 -5.66 12.54
C ASP A 741 5.83 -5.47 11.19
N PRO A 742 6.35 -4.27 10.86
CA PRO A 742 6.51 -3.06 11.66
C PRO A 742 5.42 -1.98 11.45
N ALA A 743 4.23 -2.36 10.98
CA ALA A 743 3.15 -1.42 10.68
C ALA A 743 2.75 -0.60 11.91
N GLN A 744 2.54 0.69 11.69
CA GLN A 744 2.10 1.62 12.72
C GLN A 744 0.59 1.87 12.61
N ILE A 745 0.03 2.55 13.61
CA ILE A 745 -1.37 2.95 13.61
C ILE A 745 -1.46 4.47 13.77
N LEU A 746 -2.13 5.12 12.83
CA LEU A 746 -2.55 6.50 12.90
C LEU A 746 -4.03 6.56 13.28
N GLU A 747 -4.29 7.02 14.49
CA GLU A 747 -5.61 7.41 14.94
C GLU A 747 -5.89 8.88 14.68
N PHE A 748 -7.13 9.14 14.26
CA PHE A 748 -7.67 10.48 14.21
C PHE A 748 -9.02 10.57 14.93
N TYR A 749 -9.31 11.77 15.42
CA TYR A 749 -10.61 12.18 15.89
C TYR A 749 -11.12 13.29 14.98
N ALA A 750 -12.37 13.18 14.53
CA ALA A 750 -13.05 14.23 13.78
C ALA A 750 -14.40 14.49 14.45
N SER A 751 -14.65 15.75 14.83
CA SER A 751 -15.94 16.11 15.42
C SER A 751 -17.07 16.03 14.38
N THR A 752 -18.31 15.83 14.84
CA THR A 752 -19.48 15.81 13.94
C THR A 752 -20.08 17.19 13.74
N GLU A 753 -19.84 18.08 14.71
CA GLU A 753 -20.45 19.40 14.96
C GLU A 753 -19.66 20.54 14.29
N GLY A 754 -18.40 20.29 13.92
CA GLY A 754 -17.53 21.33 13.35
C GLY A 754 -16.29 20.77 12.68
N ASP A 755 -15.30 21.65 12.51
CA ASP A 755 -14.07 21.37 11.74
C ASP A 755 -12.89 20.94 12.64
N VAL A 756 -13.16 20.31 13.80
CA VAL A 756 -12.10 19.84 14.71
C VAL A 756 -11.61 18.48 14.23
N ILE A 757 -10.34 18.41 13.84
CA ILE A 757 -9.64 17.16 13.51
C ILE A 757 -8.34 17.08 14.31
N LEU A 758 -8.22 16.03 15.10
CA LEU A 758 -7.00 15.68 15.84
C LEU A 758 -6.39 14.41 15.23
N ALA A 759 -5.07 14.31 15.18
CA ALA A 759 -4.39 13.07 14.78
C ALA A 759 -3.10 12.84 15.57
N ASN A 760 -2.81 11.58 15.87
CA ASN A 760 -1.61 11.17 16.61
C ASN A 760 -0.45 10.79 15.67
N VAL A 761 0.02 11.76 14.88
CA VAL A 761 1.02 11.52 13.80
C VAL A 761 2.26 10.73 14.25
N ALA A 762 2.77 10.97 15.47
CA ALA A 762 3.92 10.23 15.98
C ALA A 762 3.64 8.76 16.33
N GLY A 763 2.37 8.37 16.48
CA GLY A 763 1.94 6.99 16.78
C GLY A 763 2.42 6.41 18.11
N SER A 764 3.13 7.18 18.95
CA SER A 764 3.86 6.66 20.11
C SER A 764 3.02 6.47 21.37
N LYS A 765 1.91 7.23 21.51
CA LYS A 765 1.02 7.20 22.67
C LYS A 765 -0.28 6.45 22.30
N ILE A 766 -0.38 5.17 22.66
CA ILE A 766 -1.57 4.35 22.40
C ILE A 766 -2.81 4.96 23.09
N GLY A 767 -3.92 5.08 22.35
CA GLY A 767 -5.19 5.66 22.83
C GLY A 767 -5.30 7.19 22.69
N CYS A 768 -4.18 7.87 22.45
CA CYS A 768 -4.15 9.31 22.27
C CYS A 768 -4.75 9.74 20.92
N LYS A 769 -5.55 10.82 20.91
CA LYS A 769 -6.12 11.40 19.67
C LYS A 769 -5.21 12.46 19.04
N GLY A 770 -4.09 12.74 19.68
CA GLY A 770 -2.99 13.56 19.17
C GLY A 770 -3.32 15.05 19.17
N ARG A 771 -2.93 15.75 18.11
CA ARG A 771 -2.97 17.22 18.03
C ARG A 771 -3.79 17.70 16.85
N PRO A 772 -4.30 18.94 16.90
CA PRO A 772 -4.97 19.55 15.75
C PRO A 772 -4.10 19.53 14.51
N LEU A 773 -4.63 18.98 13.41
CA LEU A 773 -3.96 19.04 12.12
C LEU A 773 -3.98 20.48 11.57
N PRO A 774 -2.97 20.92 10.79
CA PRO A 774 -3.05 22.21 10.12
C PRO A 774 -4.31 22.30 9.25
N GLY A 775 -5.02 23.43 9.32
CA GLY A 775 -6.33 23.62 8.68
C GLY A 775 -7.54 23.18 9.52
N SER A 776 -7.34 22.37 10.58
CA SER A 776 -8.36 22.11 11.60
C SER A 776 -8.73 23.41 12.31
N ALA A 777 -9.95 23.47 12.85
CA ALA A 777 -10.34 24.52 13.77
C ALA A 777 -9.33 24.64 14.92
N ARG A 778 -9.03 25.88 15.34
CA ARG A 778 -8.28 26.12 16.58
C ARG A 778 -9.08 25.55 17.74
N VAL A 779 -8.45 24.75 18.60
CA VAL A 779 -9.13 24.10 19.73
C VAL A 779 -8.74 24.71 21.07
N ARG A 780 -9.65 24.61 22.04
CA ARG A 780 -9.41 24.87 23.47
C ARG A 780 -10.21 23.89 24.33
N LEU A 781 -9.73 23.64 25.54
CA LEU A 781 -10.47 22.89 26.57
C LEU A 781 -11.11 23.86 27.55
N ALA A 782 -12.43 23.91 27.55
CA ALA A 782 -13.19 24.66 28.53
C ALA A 782 -13.39 23.81 29.79
N ALA A 783 -13.07 24.38 30.96
CA ALA A 783 -13.37 23.76 32.23
C ALA A 783 -14.88 23.49 32.34
N TYR A 784 -15.24 22.26 32.69
CA TYR A 784 -16.61 21.78 32.59
C TYR A 784 -16.93 20.87 33.78
N ASP A 785 -18.04 21.13 34.46
CA ASP A 785 -18.58 20.22 35.47
C ASP A 785 -19.56 19.24 34.80
N PRO A 786 -19.20 17.96 34.67
CA PRO A 786 -20.02 16.98 33.97
C PRO A 786 -21.29 16.58 34.73
N LEU A 787 -21.37 16.82 36.04
CA LEU A 787 -22.57 16.47 36.82
C LEU A 787 -23.64 17.56 36.71
N SER A 788 -23.25 18.84 36.78
CA SER A 788 -24.19 19.95 36.62
C SER A 788 -24.42 20.35 35.16
N GLY A 789 -23.55 19.90 34.24
CA GLY A 789 -23.60 20.25 32.82
C GLY A 789 -23.20 21.68 32.52
N ARG A 790 -22.37 22.31 33.37
CA ARG A 790 -22.01 23.72 33.29
C ARG A 790 -20.55 23.92 32.92
N ILE A 791 -20.30 24.91 32.07
CA ILE A 791 -18.96 25.44 31.82
C ILE A 791 -18.58 26.34 33.00
N LEU A 792 -17.34 26.25 33.46
CA LEU A 792 -16.83 26.97 34.61
C LEU A 792 -16.16 28.28 34.17
N GLU A 793 -16.51 29.38 34.84
CA GLU A 793 -15.98 30.72 34.58
C GLU A 793 -14.83 31.07 35.53
N ASN A 794 -13.98 32.00 35.12
CA ASN A 794 -12.97 32.65 35.93
C ASN A 794 -13.53 33.90 36.62
N GLU A 795 -12.69 34.60 37.40
CA GLU A 795 -13.09 35.81 38.14
C GLU A 795 -13.53 36.98 37.23
N ASP A 796 -13.10 36.98 35.96
CA ASP A 796 -13.43 38.00 34.96
C ASP A 796 -14.75 37.72 34.22
N GLY A 797 -15.42 36.60 34.53
CA GLY A 797 -16.67 36.19 33.87
C GLY A 797 -16.48 35.56 32.48
N PHE A 798 -15.26 35.18 32.12
CA PHE A 798 -14.97 34.38 30.94
C PHE A 798 -14.77 32.92 31.32
N VAL A 799 -14.88 32.01 30.36
CA VAL A 799 -14.66 30.59 30.58
C VAL A 799 -13.21 30.32 30.97
N ARG A 800 -13.04 29.55 32.04
CA ARG A 800 -11.74 29.09 32.51
C ARG A 800 -11.22 27.99 31.58
N GLU A 801 -9.99 28.14 31.09
CA GLU A 801 -9.30 27.09 30.35
C GLU A 801 -8.81 26.00 31.31
N CYS A 802 -8.85 24.74 30.87
CA CYS A 802 -8.37 23.62 31.66
C CYS A 802 -6.86 23.68 31.88
N ALA A 803 -6.41 23.26 33.07
CA ALA A 803 -5.01 22.93 33.32
C ALA A 803 -4.62 21.62 32.59
N ASP A 804 -3.33 21.32 32.52
CA ASP A 804 -2.86 20.03 32.02
C ASP A 804 -3.47 18.89 32.85
N ASP A 805 -3.87 17.83 32.17
CA ASP A 805 -4.59 16.66 32.67
C ASP A 805 -5.96 16.92 33.33
N GLU A 806 -6.44 18.17 33.34
CA GLU A 806 -7.81 18.49 33.74
C GLU A 806 -8.80 18.10 32.63
N VAL A 807 -9.87 17.40 32.99
CA VAL A 807 -10.96 17.03 32.07
C VAL A 807 -11.81 18.26 31.76
N GLY A 808 -12.02 18.54 30.48
CA GLY A 808 -12.84 19.64 30.01
C GLY A 808 -13.58 19.35 28.72
N LEU A 809 -14.49 20.25 28.35
CA LEU A 809 -15.22 20.18 27.09
C LEU A 809 -14.34 20.71 25.95
N LEU A 810 -14.14 19.89 24.92
CA LEU A 810 -13.37 20.30 23.74
C LEU A 810 -14.21 21.25 22.87
N LEU A 811 -13.62 22.40 22.56
CA LEU A 811 -14.25 23.44 21.75
C LEU A 811 -13.40 23.70 20.50
N GLY A 812 -14.06 23.81 19.35
CA GLY A 812 -13.46 24.28 18.10
C GLY A 812 -13.87 25.71 17.80
N ARG A 813 -12.91 26.59 17.47
CA ARG A 813 -13.22 27.97 17.07
C ARG A 813 -14.08 27.93 15.82
N ALA A 814 -15.21 28.63 15.85
CA ALA A 814 -16.14 28.70 14.73
C ALA A 814 -15.42 29.30 13.51
N GLY A 815 -15.48 28.59 12.38
CA GLY A 815 -14.98 29.08 11.10
C GLY A 815 -15.89 30.15 10.48
N PHE A 816 -15.42 30.81 9.42
CA PHE A 816 -16.20 31.81 8.67
C PHE A 816 -17.51 31.27 8.07
N ASN A 817 -17.63 29.94 7.93
CA ASN A 817 -18.78 29.23 7.35
C ASN A 817 -19.64 28.49 8.38
N ALA A 818 -19.34 28.60 9.69
CA ALA A 818 -20.18 27.95 10.69
C ALA A 818 -21.59 28.53 10.62
N ASP A 819 -22.58 27.71 10.29
CA ASP A 819 -23.97 28.10 10.38
C ASP A 819 -24.26 28.41 11.86
N LEU A 820 -24.34 29.70 12.18
CA LEU A 820 -24.49 30.24 13.54
C LEU A 820 -25.82 29.82 14.19
N SER A 821 -26.68 29.11 13.45
CA SER A 821 -27.96 28.59 13.90
C SER A 821 -27.87 27.29 14.72
N GLY A 822 -26.71 26.60 14.74
CA GLY A 822 -26.59 25.22 15.26
C GLY A 822 -25.92 25.01 16.63
N GLY A 823 -25.70 26.03 17.46
CA GLY A 823 -25.13 25.85 18.81
C GLY A 823 -23.73 26.46 19.03
N ALA A 824 -23.31 27.42 18.20
CA ALA A 824 -22.10 28.20 18.47
C ALA A 824 -22.29 29.11 19.70
N MET A 825 -21.34 29.05 20.62
CA MET A 825 -21.26 29.91 21.81
C MET A 825 -20.39 31.14 21.52
N ARG A 826 -20.72 32.31 22.06
CA ARG A 826 -20.03 33.58 21.78
C ARG A 826 -19.51 34.24 23.05
N GLY A 827 -18.39 34.96 22.95
CA GLY A 827 -17.84 35.70 24.09
C GLY A 827 -17.34 34.78 25.20
N LEU A 828 -16.81 33.61 24.83
CA LEU A 828 -16.51 32.52 25.73
C LEU A 828 -15.20 32.74 26.47
N PHE A 829 -14.09 32.90 25.75
CA PHE A 829 -12.78 33.18 26.35
C PHE A 829 -12.37 34.64 26.23
N GLU A 830 -12.91 35.35 25.24
CA GLU A 830 -12.70 36.78 25.03
C GLU A 830 -13.91 37.41 24.32
N ALA A 831 -14.10 38.72 24.47
CA ALA A 831 -15.21 39.42 23.83
C ALA A 831 -15.16 39.29 22.30
N GLY A 832 -16.25 38.80 21.70
CA GLY A 832 -16.39 38.68 20.24
C GLY A 832 -15.85 37.39 19.63
N ASP A 833 -15.30 36.47 20.42
CA ASP A 833 -14.97 35.13 19.93
C ASP A 833 -16.24 34.28 19.68
N SER A 834 -16.06 33.14 19.01
CA SER A 834 -17.13 32.17 18.76
C SER A 834 -16.57 30.76 18.69
N TRP A 835 -17.21 29.84 19.37
CA TRP A 835 -16.76 28.47 19.58
C TRP A 835 -17.90 27.48 19.44
N ILE A 836 -17.61 26.31 18.90
CA ILE A 836 -18.56 25.21 18.72
C ILE A 836 -18.11 24.07 19.65
N PRO A 837 -18.98 23.61 20.56
CA PRO A 837 -18.66 22.46 21.38
C PRO A 837 -18.67 21.17 20.54
N THR A 838 -17.69 20.31 20.75
CA THR A 838 -17.67 18.99 20.13
C THR A 838 -18.51 17.97 20.89
N GLU A 839 -19.12 18.36 22.01
CA GLU A 839 -19.89 17.51 22.93
C GLU A 839 -19.07 16.41 23.63
N ASN A 840 -17.76 16.35 23.35
CA ASN A 840 -16.84 15.36 23.89
C ASN A 840 -15.92 15.98 24.94
N LEU A 841 -15.70 15.24 26.02
CA LEU A 841 -14.79 15.57 27.10
C LEU A 841 -13.41 15.03 26.80
N PHE A 842 -12.41 15.88 26.99
CA PHE A 842 -11.02 15.60 26.73
C PHE A 842 -10.16 16.08 27.90
N ARG A 843 -9.00 15.46 28.06
CA ARG A 843 -7.88 16.04 28.79
C ARG A 843 -6.72 16.30 27.83
N ARG A 844 -5.86 17.24 28.17
CA ARG A 844 -4.63 17.53 27.43
C ARG A 844 -3.44 17.27 28.32
N ASP A 845 -2.52 16.42 27.88
CA ASP A 845 -1.30 16.15 28.64
C ASP A 845 -0.27 17.28 28.50
N SER A 846 0.80 17.22 29.30
CA SER A 846 1.85 18.23 29.33
C SER A 846 2.68 18.34 28.04
N ASP A 847 2.68 17.29 27.19
CA ASP A 847 3.28 17.36 25.86
C ASP A 847 2.37 18.08 24.86
N GLY A 848 1.10 18.30 25.23
CA GLY A 848 0.09 18.98 24.46
C GLY A 848 -0.80 18.08 23.62
N ASP A 849 -0.79 16.77 23.88
CA ASP A 849 -1.61 15.78 23.19
C ASP A 849 -2.98 15.60 23.87
N TYR A 850 -4.02 15.39 23.06
CA TYR A 850 -5.40 15.30 23.51
C TYR A 850 -5.86 13.86 23.67
N TRP A 851 -6.51 13.57 24.79
CA TRP A 851 -7.04 12.26 25.15
C TRP A 851 -8.54 12.34 25.33
N LEU A 852 -9.29 11.53 24.56
CA LEU A 852 -10.73 11.45 24.70
C LEU A 852 -11.07 10.76 26.02
N VAL A 853 -11.85 11.41 26.86
CA VAL A 853 -12.22 10.91 28.19
C VAL A 853 -13.65 10.36 28.20
N ASP A 854 -14.60 11.09 27.63
CA ASP A 854 -15.98 10.61 27.48
C ASP A 854 -16.79 11.51 26.54
N HIS A 855 -18.04 11.13 26.25
CA HIS A 855 -19.04 12.05 25.75
C HIS A 855 -19.81 12.67 26.94
N LYS A 856 -20.20 13.95 26.86
CA LYS A 856 -20.81 14.63 28.03
C LYS A 856 -22.12 14.00 28.52
N ASN A 857 -22.80 13.23 27.66
CA ASN A 857 -24.05 12.53 27.95
C ASN A 857 -23.87 11.08 28.43
N THR A 858 -22.65 10.55 28.49
CA THR A 858 -22.35 9.18 28.92
C THR A 858 -21.65 9.10 30.27
N VAL A 859 -21.26 10.24 30.84
CA VAL A 859 -20.68 10.33 32.19
C VAL A 859 -21.67 9.79 33.22
N ILE A 860 -21.18 8.91 34.09
CA ILE A 860 -21.99 8.23 35.10
C ILE A 860 -21.92 9.03 36.40
N SER A 861 -23.07 9.48 36.90
CA SER A 861 -23.16 10.24 38.15
C SER A 861 -23.21 9.27 39.34
N THR A 862 -22.08 9.01 39.98
CA THR A 862 -22.00 8.11 41.15
C THR A 862 -21.93 8.88 42.46
N LEU A 863 -22.10 8.18 43.60
CA LEU A 863 -21.88 8.77 44.93
C LEU A 863 -20.44 9.23 45.18
N ARG A 864 -19.47 8.68 44.44
CA ARG A 864 -18.04 9.05 44.55
C ARG A 864 -17.67 10.25 43.67
N GLY A 865 -18.53 10.63 42.73
CA GLY A 865 -18.25 11.66 41.73
C GLY A 865 -18.56 11.18 40.30
N PRO A 866 -18.16 11.97 39.29
CA PRO A 866 -18.32 11.58 37.89
C PRO A 866 -17.40 10.43 37.55
N VAL A 867 -17.96 9.36 37.01
CA VAL A 867 -17.20 8.23 36.47
C VAL A 867 -17.26 8.26 34.95
N PHE A 868 -16.09 8.32 34.32
CA PHE A 868 -15.93 8.34 32.87
C PHE A 868 -15.78 6.92 32.32
N THR A 869 -16.48 6.63 31.23
CA THR A 869 -16.57 5.29 30.67
C THR A 869 -15.32 4.88 29.89
N ALA A 870 -14.71 5.79 29.12
CA ALA A 870 -13.59 5.44 28.24
C ALA A 870 -12.33 4.96 28.99
N PRO A 871 -11.88 5.60 30.10
CA PRO A 871 -10.72 5.11 30.86
C PRO A 871 -10.91 3.69 31.41
N ILE A 872 -12.13 3.33 31.80
CA ILE A 872 -12.47 1.98 32.26
C ILE A 872 -12.37 0.98 31.11
N VAL A 873 -12.92 1.32 29.94
CA VAL A 873 -12.87 0.49 28.74
C VAL A 873 -11.44 0.31 28.24
N ASP A 874 -10.63 1.38 28.22
CA ASP A 874 -9.23 1.34 27.81
C ASP A 874 -8.39 0.43 28.72
N ALA A 875 -8.57 0.56 30.03
CA ALA A 875 -7.91 -0.30 31.01
C ALA A 875 -8.30 -1.77 30.80
N LEU A 876 -9.60 -2.08 30.78
CA LEU A 876 -10.08 -3.47 30.63
C LEU A 876 -9.69 -4.09 29.28
N SER A 877 -9.75 -3.32 28.19
CA SER A 877 -9.39 -3.81 26.86
C SER A 877 -7.90 -4.13 26.74
N SER A 878 -7.04 -3.53 27.56
CA SER A 878 -5.58 -3.79 27.56
C SER A 878 -5.23 -5.19 28.10
N VAL A 879 -6.18 -5.88 28.75
CA VAL A 879 -5.99 -7.24 29.23
C VAL A 879 -6.02 -8.22 28.07
N SER A 880 -4.93 -8.96 27.85
CA SER A 880 -4.75 -9.90 26.72
C SER A 880 -5.79 -11.04 26.60
N ARG A 881 -6.70 -11.20 27.57
CA ARG A 881 -7.79 -12.18 27.56
C ARG A 881 -9.14 -11.57 27.18
N VAL A 882 -9.28 -10.25 27.25
CA VAL A 882 -10.50 -9.52 26.96
C VAL A 882 -10.63 -9.35 25.45
N ASP A 883 -11.85 -9.55 24.96
CA ASP A 883 -12.23 -9.32 23.56
C ASP A 883 -12.88 -7.94 23.41
N LEU A 884 -13.99 -7.70 24.11
CA LEU A 884 -14.65 -6.39 24.18
C LEU A 884 -14.85 -5.97 25.64
N ALA A 885 -14.86 -4.65 25.85
CA ALA A 885 -15.23 -4.03 27.10
C ALA A 885 -16.22 -2.88 26.85
N VAL A 886 -17.19 -2.71 27.73
CA VAL A 886 -18.10 -1.56 27.77
C VAL A 886 -18.30 -1.11 29.22
N ALA A 887 -18.54 0.18 29.43
CA ALA A 887 -18.97 0.73 30.70
C ALA A 887 -20.30 1.50 30.52
N TYR A 888 -21.20 1.39 31.50
CA TYR A 888 -22.54 1.97 31.42
C TYR A 888 -23.13 2.24 32.80
N ALA A 889 -24.08 3.17 32.84
CA ALA A 889 -24.81 3.53 34.05
C ALA A 889 -25.98 2.56 34.31
N LEU A 890 -26.22 2.27 35.59
CA LEU A 890 -27.41 1.58 36.06
C LEU A 890 -28.12 2.42 37.13
N GLY A 891 -29.45 2.56 37.00
CA GLY A 891 -30.28 3.36 37.90
C GLY A 891 -30.59 4.76 37.36
N GLU A 892 -31.30 5.55 38.16
CA GLU A 892 -31.74 6.90 37.80
C GLU A 892 -30.92 7.96 38.54
N ALA A 893 -30.88 9.17 38.00
CA ALA A 893 -30.27 10.33 38.66
C ALA A 893 -30.93 10.61 40.03
N PRO A 894 -30.21 11.20 41.01
CA PRO A 894 -28.88 11.80 40.91
C PRO A 894 -27.72 10.82 41.09
N PHE A 895 -27.96 9.58 41.53
CA PHE A 895 -26.90 8.61 41.81
C PHE A 895 -27.16 7.28 41.10
N GLN A 896 -26.21 6.90 40.26
CA GLN A 896 -26.19 5.69 39.45
C GLN A 896 -25.05 4.79 39.90
N LEU A 897 -25.13 3.51 39.53
CA LEU A 897 -24.02 2.58 39.63
C LEU A 897 -23.25 2.55 38.30
N ALA A 898 -21.93 2.67 38.37
CA ALA A 898 -21.04 2.45 37.23
C ALA A 898 -20.78 0.95 37.06
N VAL A 899 -21.20 0.39 35.92
CA VAL A 899 -21.04 -1.04 35.62
C VAL A 899 -20.11 -1.20 34.41
N ALA A 900 -19.16 -2.12 34.48
CA ALA A 900 -18.33 -2.53 33.36
C ALA A 900 -18.57 -3.99 32.99
N ALA A 901 -18.69 -4.28 31.70
CA ALA A 901 -18.86 -5.62 31.16
C ALA A 901 -17.72 -5.97 30.21
N VAL A 902 -17.26 -7.22 30.27
CA VAL A 902 -16.24 -7.75 29.36
C VAL A 902 -16.67 -9.07 28.72
N THR A 903 -16.32 -9.27 27.45
CA THR A 903 -16.25 -10.60 26.81
C THR A 903 -14.80 -11.08 26.80
N CYS A 904 -14.59 -12.39 26.78
CA CYS A 904 -13.26 -12.99 26.70
C CYS A 904 -13.01 -13.54 25.30
N LEU A 905 -11.74 -13.55 24.89
CA LEU A 905 -11.30 -14.28 23.70
C LEU A 905 -11.58 -15.79 23.85
N PRO A 906 -11.83 -16.52 22.74
CA PRO A 906 -12.10 -17.95 22.77
C PRO A 906 -11.08 -18.76 23.59
N GLY A 907 -11.58 -19.64 24.47
CA GLY A 907 -10.74 -20.48 25.34
C GLY A 907 -10.02 -19.75 26.48
N ARG A 908 -10.22 -18.43 26.65
CA ARG A 908 -9.63 -17.64 27.74
C ARG A 908 -10.71 -17.25 28.75
N ASN A 909 -10.37 -17.32 30.04
CA ASN A 909 -11.24 -16.87 31.13
C ASN A 909 -10.59 -15.69 31.86
N PHE A 910 -11.36 -14.63 32.06
CA PHE A 910 -10.96 -13.46 32.85
C PHE A 910 -10.87 -13.80 34.34
N ARG A 911 -9.79 -13.40 35.01
CA ARG A 911 -9.50 -13.77 36.40
C ARG A 911 -9.65 -12.59 37.34
N ALA A 912 -10.07 -12.85 38.58
CA ALA A 912 -10.22 -11.81 39.61
C ALA A 912 -8.90 -11.08 39.93
N ALA A 913 -7.75 -11.73 39.80
CA ALA A 913 -6.45 -11.08 40.00
C ALA A 913 -6.15 -10.02 38.92
N GLU A 914 -6.63 -10.23 37.70
CA GLU A 914 -6.44 -9.31 36.56
C GLU A 914 -7.26 -8.02 36.77
N LEU A 915 -8.37 -8.06 37.52
CA LEU A 915 -9.17 -6.86 37.87
C LEU A 915 -8.38 -5.85 38.70
N ALA A 916 -7.69 -6.32 39.74
CA ALA A 916 -6.91 -5.47 40.61
C ALA A 916 -5.76 -4.83 39.82
N GLU A 917 -4.95 -5.65 39.15
CA GLU A 917 -3.82 -5.17 38.34
C GLU A 917 -4.27 -4.14 37.28
N THR A 918 -5.44 -4.33 36.67
CA THR A 918 -5.91 -3.46 35.60
C THR A 918 -6.54 -2.15 36.09
N LEU A 919 -7.45 -2.23 37.07
CA LEU A 919 -8.23 -1.08 37.52
C LEU A 919 -7.55 -0.30 38.65
N ASP A 920 -6.49 -0.84 39.27
CA ASP A 920 -5.72 -0.11 40.28
C ASP A 920 -4.96 1.10 39.71
N HIS A 921 -4.78 1.16 38.38
CA HIS A 921 -4.24 2.32 37.68
C HIS A 921 -5.20 3.52 37.60
N LEU A 922 -6.50 3.30 37.85
CA LEU A 922 -7.49 4.37 37.94
C LEU A 922 -7.63 4.84 39.38
N ASP A 923 -7.85 6.15 39.54
CA ASP A 923 -8.21 6.72 40.84
C ASP A 923 -9.47 6.04 41.40
N PHE A 924 -9.54 5.92 42.72
CA PHE A 924 -10.59 5.12 43.39
C PHE A 924 -12.01 5.57 43.06
N ASP A 925 -12.23 6.87 42.90
CA ASP A 925 -13.49 7.48 42.51
C ASP A 925 -13.86 7.23 41.05
N ALA A 926 -12.88 7.03 40.16
CA ALA A 926 -13.07 6.73 38.73
C ALA A 926 -13.33 5.25 38.42
N ARG A 927 -13.22 4.35 39.41
CA ARG A 927 -13.41 2.90 39.23
C ARG A 927 -14.88 2.50 39.12
N PRO A 928 -15.23 1.51 38.29
CA PRO A 928 -16.60 1.00 38.20
C PRO A 928 -17.02 0.32 39.51
N ASP A 929 -18.28 0.50 39.91
CA ASP A 929 -18.87 -0.15 41.09
C ASP A 929 -18.98 -1.66 40.91
N ILE A 930 -19.26 -2.12 39.68
CA ILE A 930 -19.44 -3.53 39.35
C ILE A 930 -18.68 -3.84 38.07
N VAL A 931 -17.98 -4.98 38.05
CA VAL A 931 -17.43 -5.57 36.83
C VAL A 931 -17.97 -6.98 36.66
N HIS A 932 -18.38 -7.35 35.45
CA HIS A 932 -18.82 -8.71 35.16
C HIS A 932 -18.40 -9.22 33.79
N VAL A 933 -18.23 -10.54 33.67
CA VAL A 933 -17.98 -11.19 32.39
C VAL A 933 -19.31 -11.63 31.79
N VAL A 934 -19.59 -11.19 30.57
CA VAL A 934 -20.76 -11.59 29.78
C VAL A 934 -20.34 -12.50 28.63
N ASP A 935 -21.31 -13.21 28.06
CA ASP A 935 -21.05 -14.09 26.92
C ASP A 935 -21.02 -13.30 25.60
N GLU A 936 -21.78 -12.21 25.51
CA GLU A 936 -21.86 -11.36 24.32
C GLU A 936 -22.05 -9.89 24.71
N ILE A 937 -21.41 -8.99 23.96
CA ILE A 937 -21.69 -7.55 23.94
C ILE A 937 -22.21 -7.23 22.54
N ALA A 938 -23.43 -6.71 22.44
CA ALA A 938 -24.04 -6.36 21.16
C ALA A 938 -23.19 -5.30 20.43
N VAL A 939 -23.09 -5.43 19.10
CA VAL A 939 -22.39 -4.48 18.24
C VAL A 939 -23.41 -3.85 17.28
N GLY A 940 -23.45 -2.53 17.21
CA GLY A 940 -24.38 -1.78 16.35
C GLY A 940 -24.01 -1.80 14.87
N SER A 941 -24.85 -1.19 14.04
CA SER A 941 -24.71 -1.07 12.58
C SER A 941 -23.41 -0.39 12.11
N SER A 942 -22.86 0.52 12.92
CA SER A 942 -21.55 1.17 12.72
C SER A 942 -20.37 0.38 13.28
N PHE A 943 -20.61 -0.90 13.61
CA PHE A 943 -19.65 -1.81 14.22
C PHE A 943 -19.07 -1.32 15.56
N ARG A 944 -19.85 -0.59 16.37
CA ARG A 944 -19.45 -0.16 17.72
C ARG A 944 -20.20 -0.94 18.81
N PRO A 945 -19.55 -1.33 19.93
CA PRO A 945 -20.20 -1.95 21.07
C PRO A 945 -21.36 -1.09 21.60
N ASN A 946 -22.47 -1.74 21.92
CA ASN A 946 -23.68 -1.10 22.42
C ASN A 946 -24.06 -1.67 23.79
N PRO A 947 -23.82 -0.92 24.89
CA PRO A 947 -24.15 -1.39 26.23
C PRO A 947 -25.65 -1.31 26.56
N ALA A 948 -26.51 -0.74 25.69
CA ALA A 948 -27.91 -0.48 26.02
C ALA A 948 -28.70 -1.74 26.40
N VAL A 949 -28.40 -2.88 25.74
CA VAL A 949 -29.04 -4.17 26.06
C VAL A 949 -28.66 -4.64 27.46
N LEU A 950 -27.38 -4.48 27.84
CA LEU A 950 -26.89 -4.85 29.17
C LEU A 950 -27.43 -3.91 30.25
N ALA A 951 -27.50 -2.60 29.96
CA ALA A 951 -28.11 -1.62 30.86
C ALA A 951 -29.60 -1.93 31.11
N ALA A 952 -30.35 -2.27 30.06
CA ALA A 952 -31.77 -2.63 30.15
C ALA A 952 -32.02 -3.95 30.91
N ALA A 953 -31.05 -4.88 30.92
CA ALA A 953 -31.14 -6.13 31.67
C ALA A 953 -31.09 -5.94 33.19
N GLY A 954 -30.65 -4.77 33.67
CA GLY A 954 -30.61 -4.45 35.09
C GLY A 954 -29.34 -4.95 35.78
N LEU A 955 -29.42 -5.13 37.10
CA LEU A 955 -28.26 -5.45 37.94
C LEU A 955 -27.64 -6.81 37.54
N PRO A 956 -26.31 -6.88 37.32
CA PRO A 956 -25.62 -8.14 37.04
C PRO A 956 -25.91 -9.27 38.03
N ALA A 957 -26.05 -10.49 37.52
CA ALA A 957 -26.30 -11.66 38.34
C ALA A 957 -25.12 -11.94 39.31
N PRO A 958 -25.36 -12.15 40.61
CA PRO A 958 -24.32 -12.54 41.56
C PRO A 958 -23.72 -13.90 41.21
N GLY A 959 -22.39 -14.00 41.16
CA GLY A 959 -21.74 -15.20 40.65
C GLY A 959 -20.21 -15.13 40.69
N PRO A 960 -19.52 -16.19 40.26
CA PRO A 960 -18.06 -16.19 40.17
C PRO A 960 -17.51 -15.30 39.04
N ARG A 961 -18.37 -14.83 38.12
CA ARG A 961 -18.04 -13.95 36.99
C ARG A 961 -18.40 -12.48 37.24
N THR A 962 -18.74 -12.12 38.48
CA THR A 962 -19.25 -10.79 38.84
C THR A 962 -18.59 -10.32 40.12
N TRP A 963 -18.05 -9.10 40.09
CA TRP A 963 -17.33 -8.48 41.20
C TRP A 963 -17.87 -7.08 41.46
N TYR A 964 -17.78 -6.63 42.72
CA TYR A 964 -18.14 -5.28 43.14
C TYR A 964 -16.94 -4.62 43.82
N LEU A 965 -16.85 -3.30 43.71
CA LEU A 965 -15.84 -2.49 44.39
C LEU A 965 -16.25 -2.30 45.86
N ASP A 966 -15.46 -2.86 46.77
CA ASP A 966 -15.67 -2.68 48.21
C ASP A 966 -15.07 -1.35 48.67
N SER A 967 -15.89 -0.47 49.26
CA SER A 967 -15.46 0.86 49.68
C SER A 967 -14.52 0.86 50.88
N GLU A 968 -14.56 -0.17 51.74
CA GLU A 968 -13.71 -0.25 52.92
C GLU A 968 -12.31 -0.74 52.56
N THR A 969 -12.23 -1.76 51.71
CA THR A 969 -10.95 -2.36 51.31
C THR A 969 -10.39 -1.81 50.01
N GLN A 970 -11.14 -0.95 49.32
CA GLN A 970 -10.82 -0.38 48.00
C GLN A 970 -10.48 -1.42 46.93
N SER A 971 -11.04 -2.63 47.06
CA SER A 971 -10.69 -3.77 46.22
C SER A 971 -11.92 -4.50 45.71
N TYR A 972 -11.78 -5.16 44.56
CA TYR A 972 -12.86 -5.91 43.95
C TYR A 972 -13.10 -7.24 44.68
N LYS A 973 -14.32 -7.44 45.18
CA LYS A 973 -14.78 -8.68 45.81
C LYS A 973 -15.89 -9.31 44.99
N ARG A 974 -16.06 -10.64 45.12
CA ARG A 974 -17.12 -11.36 44.41
C ARG A 974 -18.50 -10.83 44.82
N LEU A 975 -19.36 -10.51 43.84
CA LEU A 975 -20.73 -10.10 44.09
C LEU A 975 -21.54 -11.31 44.58
N THR A 976 -22.02 -11.23 45.82
CA THR A 976 -22.90 -12.24 46.42
C THR A 976 -24.35 -11.78 46.39
N LYS A 977 -25.30 -12.72 46.55
CA LYS A 977 -26.73 -12.38 46.62
C LYS A 977 -27.05 -11.37 47.74
N ALA A 978 -26.34 -11.45 48.87
CA ALA A 978 -26.53 -10.54 50.00
C ALA A 978 -26.10 -9.10 49.65
N VAL A 979 -24.94 -8.94 49.01
CA VAL A 979 -24.43 -7.62 48.58
C VAL A 979 -25.30 -7.04 47.47
N ALA A 980 -25.70 -7.84 46.49
CA ALA A 980 -26.59 -7.39 45.41
C ALA A 980 -27.94 -6.88 45.91
N ALA A 981 -28.49 -7.49 46.97
CA ALA A 981 -29.73 -7.03 47.60
C ALA A 981 -29.58 -5.66 48.30
N GLN A 982 -28.37 -5.30 48.74
CA GLN A 982 -28.07 -3.99 49.33
C GLN A 982 -27.84 -2.91 48.27
N LEU A 983 -27.37 -3.30 47.07
CA LEU A 983 -27.14 -2.40 45.95
C LEU A 983 -28.42 -2.02 45.19
N MET A 984 -29.51 -2.79 45.36
CA MET A 984 -30.82 -2.38 44.84
C MET A 984 -31.40 -1.30 45.74
N PRO A 985 -31.74 -0.11 45.22
CA PRO A 985 -32.54 0.83 45.98
C PRO A 985 -33.88 0.16 46.25
N THR A 986 -34.15 -0.18 47.51
CA THR A 986 -35.51 -0.45 47.96
C THR A 986 -36.34 0.73 47.49
N ARG A 987 -37.39 0.50 46.69
CA ARG A 987 -38.44 1.50 46.47
C ARG A 987 -38.84 2.01 47.85
N MET A 988 -38.37 3.20 48.23
CA MET A 988 -38.82 3.83 49.46
C MET A 988 -40.29 4.10 49.25
N GLY A 989 -41.11 3.25 49.85
CA GLY A 989 -42.52 3.53 50.05
C GLY A 989 -42.63 4.89 50.71
N THR A 990 -43.57 5.68 50.22
CA THR A 990 -44.12 6.84 50.89
C THR A 990 -44.43 6.49 52.35
N GLY A 991 -43.50 6.82 53.25
CA GLY A 991 -43.58 6.56 54.68
C GLY A 991 -43.15 7.80 55.40
N SER A 992 -44.13 8.58 55.85
CA SER A 992 -43.95 9.75 56.70
C SER A 992 -43.00 9.48 57.87
N ARG A 993 -41.97 10.30 58.02
CA ARG A 993 -41.68 11.12 59.21
C ARG A 993 -40.51 12.06 58.99
#